data_AF-A0A6M3XFF8-F1
#
_entry.id   AF-A0A6M3XFF8-F1
#
_cell.length_a   1.000
_cell.length_b   1.000
_cell.length_c   1.000
_cell.angle_alpha   90.00
_cell.angle_beta   90.00
_cell.angle_gamma   90.00
#
_symmetry.space_group_name_H-M   'P 1'
#
loop_
_entity.id
_entity.type
_entity.pdbx_description
1 polymer ?
#
loop_
_entity_poly.entity_id
_entity_poly.type
_entity_poly.pdbx_seq_one_letter_code
_entity_poly.pdbx_strand_id
1 'polypeptide(L)'
;MPLQTTYIDAYFPEGAQMMFFGEAPGEEEDNFGTAFIGDAGQLLNRCFNQVGILRPDVALWNIFQQRPPRNKVEYFFEDKFFRKPTWEGQQHIDRVRRFLEQKQRNGEAPNLLVALGAAAMKVLTGQEKIEKRRGSIFPCTLVPGYKVYCTYHPSYVNRLLNERRENLQGENRKRQQNVLPHFLVDLERCLFQKDFPEIRLPERKFFTNLSFTECRNVLDILNNDGGIETIAVDIETLLRKEGGAGPILWCIGFSPSPERAFVIPFIRNWRPAWSADQEGELLIGISKLFLNPKKRKVFQNGAYDLSILARYYGLRCPRESVEDTMLAYQAIHPTLAKALHNLCSLYTWEPYYKDEGKFHYGKRSTDEAEFRYNAKDCCVTREIWSHIEREAKEAGVWEFYRKTMDRQPTLLDMMIRGVRLNEERKKELSVFFFQEEEKAKLALKEKTGKDYNMNSTKDMQMLLYGQLGLPFQYHMKTGKVTTSKDALHKLTAKNPQIEELQHILAFKKYGKLRSTYADMAVDADGRVRTSYAPVSTFRLSSSESHFGAGGNLQNIPVRSEEGKEIRKLFEADPGKEMGKADYSQIEARLCAYEANDLRQINLFESGGDIHWEQAKAYFGFNFDYEPSITICAKVIDGRRSVTLEETMKFFRNAAKTIVHAGNYGMGPRMLQQILEQNGIILSSGICKELLTIHLNVNPMILLRQRNVRDQINANRTLVSAYGRPRRFEGRLGDNLYQSAYAYSPQNTAGEMLQDAMAVVYDEVPEAENLLNVHDEIVWQCLPKDMDYCLRRVKEIMEKPICIAGSLGDCRPVSIPADLSVGPNWGEMKGVSI
;
A
#
# COMPACT_ATOMS: atom_id res chain seq x y z
N MET A 1 -12.03 -17.66 39.05
CA MET A 1 -13.41 -17.68 39.57
C MET A 1 -14.30 -18.29 38.49
N PRO A 2 -15.34 -19.07 38.82
CA PRO A 2 -16.34 -19.47 37.84
C PRO A 2 -17.07 -18.22 37.36
N LEU A 3 -17.18 -18.02 36.04
CA LEU A 3 -17.89 -16.88 35.45
C LEU A 3 -19.38 -17.01 35.78
N GLN A 4 -19.94 -16.10 36.57
CA GLN A 4 -21.39 -15.86 36.57
C GLN A 4 -21.76 -15.38 35.17
N THR A 5 -22.25 -16.27 34.31
CA THR A 5 -22.59 -15.94 32.91
C THR A 5 -24.08 -15.66 32.83
N THR A 6 -24.46 -14.43 33.17
CA THR A 6 -25.83 -13.94 33.03
C THR A 6 -26.18 -13.87 31.54
N TYR A 7 -27.36 -14.38 31.17
CA TYR A 7 -27.87 -14.16 29.81
C TYR A 7 -28.25 -12.68 29.66
N ILE A 8 -27.67 -12.02 28.67
CA ILE A 8 -27.98 -10.62 28.35
C ILE A 8 -29.13 -10.56 27.36
N ASP A 9 -30.24 -9.93 27.77
CA ASP A 9 -31.43 -9.74 26.96
C ASP A 9 -31.27 -8.62 25.93
N ALA A 10 -32.15 -8.62 24.93
CA ALA A 10 -32.16 -7.60 23.88
C ALA A 10 -32.67 -6.25 24.43
N TYR A 11 -32.02 -5.17 24.00
CA TYR A 11 -32.62 -3.84 24.09
C TYR A 11 -33.47 -3.62 22.85
N PHE A 12 -34.81 -3.55 23.01
CA PHE A 12 -35.75 -3.38 21.89
C PHE A 12 -36.79 -2.31 22.23
N PRO A 13 -36.57 -1.04 21.86
CA PRO A 13 -37.58 0.00 22.03
C PRO A 13 -38.76 -0.22 21.07
N GLU A 14 -39.95 0.24 21.46
CA GLU A 14 -41.13 0.21 20.60
C GLU A 14 -40.90 1.06 19.35
N GLY A 15 -41.26 0.54 18.18
CA GLY A 15 -41.08 1.22 16.89
C GLY A 15 -39.68 1.12 16.27
N ALA A 16 -38.74 0.38 16.88
CA ALA A 16 -37.39 0.20 16.35
C ALA A 16 -37.40 -0.30 14.90
N GLN A 17 -36.81 0.47 13.98
CA GLN A 17 -36.72 0.13 12.55
C GLN A 17 -35.47 -0.69 12.21
N MET A 18 -34.45 -0.61 13.05
CA MET A 18 -33.18 -1.31 12.86
C MET A 18 -32.83 -2.14 14.09
N MET A 19 -32.28 -3.33 13.87
CA MET A 19 -31.75 -4.17 14.95
C MET A 19 -30.30 -4.56 14.68
N PHE A 20 -29.38 -4.12 15.55
CA PHE A 20 -27.95 -4.43 15.44
C PHE A 20 -27.59 -5.64 16.28
N PHE A 21 -26.87 -6.57 15.66
CA PHE A 21 -26.40 -7.80 16.26
C PHE A 21 -24.88 -7.80 16.40
N GLY A 22 -24.40 -7.72 17.64
CA GLY A 22 -23.01 -7.97 18.00
C GLY A 22 -22.69 -9.45 18.08
N GLU A 23 -21.41 -9.77 18.32
CA GLU A 23 -20.96 -11.15 18.40
C GLU A 23 -21.32 -11.77 19.76
N ALA A 24 -20.73 -11.26 20.84
CA ALA A 24 -20.99 -11.71 22.21
C ALA A 24 -20.64 -10.62 23.24
N PRO A 25 -21.19 -10.68 24.47
CA PRO A 25 -20.89 -9.77 25.56
C PRO A 25 -19.40 -9.67 25.92
N GLY A 26 -18.97 -8.44 26.22
CA GLY A 26 -17.70 -8.16 26.88
C GLY A 26 -17.77 -8.24 28.41
N GLU A 27 -16.67 -7.88 29.07
CA GLU A 27 -16.57 -7.91 30.54
C GLU A 27 -17.55 -6.97 31.25
N GLU A 28 -17.64 -5.74 30.77
CA GLU A 28 -18.56 -4.76 31.34
C GLU A 28 -20.02 -5.18 31.10
N GLU A 29 -20.34 -5.68 29.91
CA GLU A 29 -21.69 -6.16 29.58
C GLU A 29 -22.12 -7.30 30.51
N ASP A 30 -21.23 -8.25 30.79
CA ASP A 30 -21.46 -9.37 31.72
C ASP A 30 -21.69 -8.89 33.17
N ASN A 31 -20.94 -7.87 33.61
CA ASN A 31 -21.06 -7.31 34.96
C ASN A 31 -22.36 -6.52 35.18
N PHE A 32 -22.84 -5.78 34.17
CA PHE A 32 -24.02 -4.90 34.29
C PHE A 32 -25.28 -5.47 33.63
N GLY A 33 -25.20 -6.64 32.97
CA GLY A 33 -26.34 -7.30 32.34
C GLY A 33 -26.95 -6.55 31.14
N THR A 34 -26.21 -5.63 30.52
CA THR A 34 -26.70 -4.79 29.42
C THR A 34 -25.74 -4.85 28.22
N ALA A 35 -26.27 -5.07 27.02
CA ALA A 35 -25.46 -5.15 25.79
C ALA A 35 -24.94 -3.77 25.35
N PHE A 36 -23.76 -3.72 24.74
CA PHE A 36 -23.12 -2.53 24.16
C PHE A 36 -22.97 -1.32 25.12
N ILE A 37 -22.49 -1.57 26.34
CA ILE A 37 -22.13 -0.50 27.29
C ILE A 37 -20.62 -0.26 27.40
N GLY A 38 -19.79 -1.24 27.01
CA GLY A 38 -18.33 -1.11 27.02
C GLY A 38 -17.76 -0.31 25.85
N ASP A 39 -16.43 -0.33 25.68
CA ASP A 39 -15.70 0.41 24.63
C ASP A 39 -16.30 0.28 23.22
N ALA A 40 -16.79 -0.91 22.87
CA ALA A 40 -17.44 -1.20 21.60
C ALA A 40 -18.76 -0.43 21.45
N GLY A 41 -19.58 -0.44 22.50
CA GLY A 41 -20.84 0.28 22.57
C GLY A 41 -20.66 1.80 22.61
N GLN A 42 -19.66 2.30 23.33
CA GLN A 42 -19.30 3.71 23.34
C GLN A 42 -18.88 4.21 21.97
N LEU A 43 -18.06 3.44 21.23
CA LEU A 43 -17.75 3.76 19.84
C LEU A 43 -19.01 3.77 18.98
N LEU A 44 -19.84 2.72 19.08
CA LEU A 44 -21.07 2.60 18.29
C LEU A 44 -22.00 3.80 18.51
N ASN A 45 -22.24 4.18 19.77
CA ASN A 45 -23.07 5.34 20.12
C ASN A 45 -22.49 6.66 19.60
N ARG A 46 -21.16 6.84 19.66
CA ARG A 46 -20.52 8.02 19.03
C ARG A 46 -20.74 8.04 17.52
N CYS A 47 -20.63 6.89 16.85
CA CYS A 47 -20.85 6.80 15.42
C CYS A 47 -22.33 7.03 15.05
N PHE A 48 -23.28 6.50 15.86
CA PHE A 48 -24.70 6.80 15.69
C PHE A 48 -24.98 8.30 15.77
N ASN A 49 -24.46 8.97 16.80
CA ASN A 49 -24.62 10.42 16.94
C ASN A 49 -24.00 11.20 15.77
N GLN A 50 -22.85 10.74 15.26
CA GLN A 50 -22.18 11.37 14.13
C GLN A 50 -22.98 11.24 12.82
N VAL A 51 -23.59 10.08 12.59
CA VAL A 51 -24.38 9.78 11.38
C VAL A 51 -25.84 10.26 11.49
N GLY A 52 -26.31 10.55 12.69
CA GLY A 52 -27.70 10.96 12.95
C GLY A 52 -28.67 9.79 13.17
N ILE A 53 -28.17 8.62 13.57
CA ILE A 53 -29.02 7.50 14.00
C ILE A 53 -29.50 7.76 15.42
N LEU A 54 -30.82 7.85 15.60
CA LEU A 54 -31.45 8.09 16.89
C LEU A 54 -31.57 6.80 17.70
N ARG A 55 -31.35 6.88 19.01
CA ARG A 55 -31.40 5.71 19.90
C ARG A 55 -32.75 4.96 19.89
N PRO A 56 -33.92 5.64 19.85
CA PRO A 56 -35.22 4.96 19.79
C PRO A 56 -35.45 4.14 18.52
N ASP A 57 -34.77 4.45 17.42
CA ASP A 57 -34.90 3.71 16.15
C ASP A 57 -34.10 2.39 16.15
N VAL A 58 -33.33 2.14 17.20
CA VAL A 58 -32.30 1.10 17.27
C VAL A 58 -32.57 0.10 18.39
N ALA A 59 -32.81 -1.14 18.00
CA ALA A 59 -32.66 -2.29 18.87
C ALA A 59 -31.21 -2.80 18.84
N LEU A 60 -30.70 -3.26 19.99
CA LEU A 60 -29.36 -3.86 20.12
C LEU A 60 -29.45 -5.24 20.78
N TRP A 61 -28.69 -6.19 20.24
CA TRP A 61 -28.47 -7.47 20.90
C TRP A 61 -27.17 -8.14 20.45
N ASN A 62 -26.78 -9.22 21.13
CA ASN A 62 -25.67 -10.08 20.71
C ASN A 62 -26.22 -11.42 20.21
N ILE A 63 -25.56 -12.01 19.22
CA ILE A 63 -25.92 -13.34 18.69
C ILE A 63 -25.71 -14.42 19.75
N PHE A 64 -24.63 -14.31 20.52
CA PHE A 64 -24.40 -15.11 21.71
C PHE A 64 -24.68 -14.24 22.92
N GLN A 65 -25.63 -14.64 23.76
CA GLN A 65 -26.11 -13.81 24.88
C GLN A 65 -25.28 -13.97 26.16
N GLN A 66 -24.22 -14.77 26.12
CA GLN A 66 -23.32 -14.99 27.24
C GLN A 66 -21.88 -14.66 26.84
N ARG A 67 -21.10 -14.14 27.80
CA ARG A 67 -19.69 -13.83 27.60
C ARG A 67 -18.91 -15.13 27.36
N PRO A 68 -18.22 -15.29 26.21
CA PRO A 68 -17.44 -16.48 25.96
C PRO A 68 -16.18 -16.49 26.84
N PRO A 69 -15.66 -17.68 27.20
CA PRO A 69 -14.40 -17.79 27.91
C PRO A 69 -13.27 -17.00 27.22
N ARG A 70 -12.56 -16.17 28.01
CA ARG A 70 -11.47 -15.31 27.52
C ARG A 70 -11.88 -14.33 26.40
N ASN A 71 -13.17 -13.97 26.29
CA ASN A 71 -13.73 -13.11 25.24
C ASN A 71 -13.47 -13.65 23.81
N LYS A 72 -13.52 -14.97 23.64
CA LYS A 72 -13.29 -15.64 22.34
C LYS A 72 -14.58 -16.24 21.79
N VAL A 73 -15.23 -15.55 20.86
CA VAL A 73 -16.48 -15.99 20.24
C VAL A 73 -16.37 -17.35 19.55
N GLU A 74 -15.15 -17.75 19.15
CA GLU A 74 -14.88 -19.08 18.57
C GLU A 74 -15.29 -20.22 19.51
N TYR A 75 -15.46 -19.97 20.81
CA TYR A 75 -15.98 -20.93 21.78
C TYR A 75 -17.36 -21.51 21.39
N PHE A 76 -18.22 -20.70 20.74
CA PHE A 76 -19.56 -21.13 20.34
C PHE A 76 -19.59 -21.93 19.03
N PHE A 77 -18.42 -22.26 18.48
CA PHE A 77 -18.30 -22.98 17.22
C PHE A 77 -17.28 -24.12 17.32
N GLU A 78 -17.53 -25.20 16.59
CA GLU A 78 -16.61 -26.33 16.47
C GLU A 78 -15.43 -26.01 15.53
N ASP A 79 -15.56 -24.98 14.70
CA ASP A 79 -14.56 -24.58 13.73
C ASP A 79 -14.31 -23.06 13.70
N LYS A 80 -13.11 -22.69 13.27
CA LYS A 80 -12.65 -21.30 13.19
C LYS A 80 -13.31 -20.45 12.10
N PHE A 81 -14.13 -21.04 11.23
CA PHE A 81 -14.88 -20.36 10.16
C PHE A 81 -16.35 -20.19 10.51
N PHE A 82 -16.73 -20.51 11.74
CA PHE A 82 -18.09 -20.32 12.26
C PHE A 82 -19.15 -21.13 11.50
N ARG A 83 -18.79 -22.28 10.92
CA ARG A 83 -19.70 -23.07 10.07
C ARG A 83 -20.59 -23.97 10.87
N LYS A 84 -20.06 -24.56 11.94
CA LYS A 84 -20.79 -25.49 12.80
C LYS A 84 -20.82 -24.95 14.23
N PRO A 85 -21.97 -24.45 14.71
CA PRO A 85 -22.10 -24.02 16.09
C PRO A 85 -21.96 -25.23 17.03
N THR A 86 -21.44 -25.00 18.23
CA THR A 86 -21.52 -25.98 19.32
C THR A 86 -22.96 -26.13 19.79
N TRP A 87 -23.25 -27.14 20.61
CA TRP A 87 -24.58 -27.29 21.22
C TRP A 87 -25.03 -26.01 21.95
N GLU A 88 -24.13 -25.40 22.74
CA GLU A 88 -24.39 -24.15 23.44
C GLU A 88 -24.58 -22.98 22.46
N GLY A 89 -23.71 -22.86 21.45
CA GLY A 89 -23.85 -21.87 20.38
C GLY A 89 -25.19 -21.98 19.65
N GLN A 90 -25.68 -23.21 19.41
CA GLN A 90 -26.96 -23.46 18.76
C GLN A 90 -28.13 -22.98 19.62
N GLN A 91 -28.09 -23.13 20.95
CA GLN A 91 -29.14 -22.62 21.83
C GLN A 91 -29.29 -21.10 21.76
N HIS A 92 -28.17 -20.37 21.71
CA HIS A 92 -28.17 -18.93 21.51
C HIS A 92 -28.79 -18.54 20.15
N ILE A 93 -28.39 -19.23 19.08
CA ILE A 93 -28.94 -19.00 17.74
C ILE A 93 -30.45 -19.27 17.70
N ASP A 94 -30.92 -20.34 18.37
CA ASP A 94 -32.34 -20.68 18.44
C ASP A 94 -33.16 -19.68 19.26
N ARG A 95 -32.55 -19.04 20.27
CA ARG A 95 -33.17 -17.90 20.98
C ARG A 95 -33.35 -16.70 20.07
N VAL A 96 -32.31 -16.33 19.31
CA VAL A 96 -32.39 -15.23 18.33
C VAL A 96 -33.45 -15.53 17.26
N ARG A 97 -33.50 -16.76 16.73
CA ARG A 97 -34.50 -17.17 15.75
C ARG A 97 -35.92 -16.98 16.28
N ARG A 98 -36.22 -17.53 17.46
CA ARG A 98 -37.56 -17.43 18.07
C ARG A 98 -37.97 -15.98 18.32
N PHE A 99 -37.04 -15.14 18.78
CA PHE A 99 -37.30 -13.73 19.00
C PHE A 99 -37.68 -13.01 17.70
N LEU A 100 -36.90 -13.21 16.62
CA LEU A 100 -37.17 -12.58 15.32
C LEU A 100 -38.48 -13.08 14.68
N GLU A 101 -38.78 -14.38 14.80
CA GLU A 101 -40.06 -14.95 14.35
C GLU A 101 -41.25 -14.36 15.12
N GLN A 102 -41.11 -14.16 16.43
CA GLN A 102 -42.14 -13.53 17.26
C GLN A 102 -42.39 -12.09 16.82
N LYS A 103 -41.33 -11.30 16.59
CA LYS A 103 -41.45 -9.91 16.10
C LYS A 103 -42.13 -9.84 14.74
N GLN A 104 -41.81 -10.76 13.84
CA GLN A 104 -42.47 -10.85 12.54
C GLN A 104 -43.96 -11.20 12.66
N ARG A 105 -44.33 -12.14 13.54
CA ARG A 105 -45.74 -12.52 13.78
C ARG A 105 -46.55 -11.39 14.39
N ASN A 106 -45.94 -10.57 15.25
CA ASN A 106 -46.60 -9.45 15.91
C ASN A 106 -46.69 -8.18 15.05
N GLY A 107 -46.11 -8.16 13.84
CA GLY A 107 -46.02 -6.93 13.04
C GLY A 107 -45.02 -5.91 13.61
N GLU A 108 -44.11 -6.35 14.46
CA GLU A 108 -43.06 -5.55 15.12
C GLU A 108 -41.67 -5.81 14.48
N ALA A 109 -41.63 -6.39 13.28
CA ALA A 109 -40.38 -6.71 12.60
C ALA A 109 -39.61 -5.42 12.25
N PRO A 110 -38.35 -5.28 12.65
CA PRO A 110 -37.51 -4.22 12.11
C PRO A 110 -37.30 -4.43 10.61
N ASN A 111 -37.31 -3.35 9.85
CA ASN A 111 -37.06 -3.38 8.40
C ASN A 111 -35.62 -3.80 8.07
N LEU A 112 -34.67 -3.61 9.01
CA LEU A 112 -33.26 -3.89 8.79
C LEU A 112 -32.60 -4.59 9.98
N LEU A 113 -31.95 -5.72 9.71
CA LEU A 113 -31.00 -6.32 10.63
C LEU A 113 -29.58 -5.88 10.25
N VAL A 114 -28.74 -5.55 11.23
CA VAL A 114 -27.33 -5.15 11.00
C VAL A 114 -26.40 -6.14 11.70
N ALA A 115 -25.65 -6.89 10.92
CA ALA A 115 -24.64 -7.82 11.43
C ALA A 115 -23.32 -7.07 11.71
N LEU A 116 -22.95 -6.97 12.98
CA LEU A 116 -21.68 -6.39 13.42
C LEU A 116 -20.65 -7.52 13.60
N GLY A 117 -19.73 -7.65 12.66
CA GLY A 117 -18.65 -8.65 12.73
C GLY A 117 -18.94 -9.96 11.99
N ALA A 118 -17.97 -10.86 12.06
CA ALA A 118 -17.94 -12.07 11.24
C ALA A 118 -18.90 -13.14 11.76
N ALA A 119 -18.98 -13.32 13.08
CA ALA A 119 -19.86 -14.32 13.67
C ALA A 119 -21.34 -13.96 13.42
N ALA A 120 -21.71 -12.69 13.62
CA ALA A 120 -23.07 -12.24 13.38
C ALA A 120 -23.48 -12.32 11.91
N MET A 121 -22.59 -11.94 11.00
CA MET A 121 -22.83 -12.08 9.57
C MET A 121 -23.05 -13.55 9.20
N LYS A 122 -22.20 -14.45 9.71
CA LYS A 122 -22.30 -15.88 9.39
C LYS A 122 -23.62 -16.48 9.84
N VAL A 123 -24.06 -16.18 11.06
CA VAL A 123 -25.32 -16.70 11.61
C VAL A 123 -26.54 -16.14 10.85
N LEU A 124 -26.56 -14.84 10.55
CA LEU A 124 -27.71 -14.21 9.92
C LEU A 124 -27.81 -14.45 8.42
N THR A 125 -26.69 -14.64 7.71
CA THR A 125 -26.65 -14.66 6.22
C THR A 125 -25.96 -15.87 5.61
N GLY A 126 -25.28 -16.70 6.42
CA GLY A 126 -24.44 -17.81 5.95
C GLY A 126 -23.10 -17.38 5.33
N GLN A 127 -22.85 -16.08 5.17
CA GLN A 127 -21.67 -15.55 4.48
C GLN A 127 -20.42 -15.55 5.37
N GLU A 128 -19.24 -15.52 4.74
CA GLU A 128 -17.92 -15.52 5.39
C GLU A 128 -17.10 -14.29 4.96
N LYS A 129 -16.02 -13.99 5.69
CA LYS A 129 -15.05 -12.92 5.37
C LYS A 129 -15.66 -11.51 5.38
N ILE A 130 -15.95 -11.00 6.58
CA ILE A 130 -16.60 -9.69 6.78
C ILE A 130 -15.85 -8.56 6.07
N GLU A 131 -14.52 -8.63 5.98
CA GLU A 131 -13.69 -7.64 5.30
C GLU A 131 -14.00 -7.50 3.80
N LYS A 132 -14.56 -8.53 3.17
CA LYS A 132 -15.02 -8.49 1.77
C LYS A 132 -16.49 -8.11 1.64
N ARG A 133 -17.31 -8.52 2.62
CA ARG A 133 -18.78 -8.45 2.58
C ARG A 133 -19.36 -7.24 3.30
N ARG A 134 -18.56 -6.46 4.02
CA ARG A 134 -19.00 -5.21 4.61
C ARG A 134 -19.55 -4.27 3.53
N GLY A 135 -20.59 -3.53 3.87
CA GLY A 135 -21.29 -2.65 2.93
C GLY A 135 -22.27 -3.35 1.99
N SER A 136 -22.41 -4.67 2.08
CA SER A 136 -23.36 -5.46 1.30
C SER A 136 -24.62 -5.77 2.09
N ILE A 137 -25.72 -5.95 1.36
CA ILE A 137 -27.00 -6.38 1.89
C ILE A 137 -27.35 -7.79 1.37
N PHE A 138 -27.84 -8.65 2.26
CA PHE A 138 -28.19 -10.04 1.95
C PHE A 138 -29.55 -10.41 2.54
N PRO A 139 -30.27 -11.40 1.96
CA PRO A 139 -31.41 -12.00 2.64
C PRO A 139 -30.95 -12.72 3.91
N CYS A 140 -31.79 -12.67 4.96
CA CYS A 140 -31.56 -13.41 6.18
C CYS A 140 -31.81 -14.91 5.95
N THR A 141 -30.81 -15.74 6.22
CA THR A 141 -30.91 -17.21 6.14
C THR A 141 -31.43 -17.81 7.46
N LEU A 142 -31.39 -17.07 8.57
CA LEU A 142 -31.86 -17.54 9.87
C LEU A 142 -33.38 -17.50 9.99
N VAL A 143 -34.00 -16.39 9.55
CA VAL A 143 -35.45 -16.18 9.49
C VAL A 143 -35.79 -15.49 8.16
N PRO A 144 -36.47 -16.19 7.22
CA PRO A 144 -36.86 -15.62 5.93
C PRO A 144 -37.77 -14.39 6.07
N GLY A 145 -37.60 -13.42 5.18
CA GLY A 145 -38.36 -12.17 5.16
C GLY A 145 -37.60 -10.97 5.72
N TYR A 146 -36.52 -11.19 6.48
CA TYR A 146 -35.61 -10.13 6.88
C TYR A 146 -34.50 -9.90 5.86
N LYS A 147 -34.02 -8.66 5.79
CA LYS A 147 -32.76 -8.30 5.12
C LYS A 147 -31.68 -7.94 6.15
N VAL A 148 -30.43 -8.22 5.79
CA VAL A 148 -29.28 -8.07 6.68
C VAL A 148 -28.22 -7.22 6.00
N TYR A 149 -27.84 -6.11 6.62
CA TYR A 149 -26.67 -5.32 6.25
C TYR A 149 -25.46 -5.78 7.05
N CYS A 150 -24.31 -5.94 6.40
CA CYS A 150 -23.09 -6.43 7.07
C CYS A 150 -22.08 -5.29 7.25
N THR A 151 -21.50 -5.16 8.44
CA THR A 151 -20.40 -4.23 8.69
C THR A 151 -19.45 -4.72 9.79
N TYR A 152 -18.37 -3.99 10.04
CA TYR A 152 -17.37 -4.33 11.04
C TYR A 152 -17.94 -4.27 12.46
N HIS A 153 -17.41 -5.12 13.35
CA HIS A 153 -17.68 -4.99 14.78
C HIS A 153 -16.99 -3.73 15.34
N PRO A 154 -17.63 -2.92 16.22
CA PRO A 154 -17.02 -1.72 16.80
C PRO A 154 -15.67 -1.97 17.49
N SER A 155 -15.50 -3.10 18.18
CA SER A 155 -14.19 -3.50 18.76
C SER A 155 -13.08 -3.64 17.72
N TYR A 156 -13.42 -4.14 16.52
CA TYR A 156 -12.47 -4.26 15.41
C TYR A 156 -12.07 -2.86 14.90
N VAL A 157 -13.04 -1.97 14.75
CA VAL A 157 -12.82 -0.56 14.37
C VAL A 157 -11.92 0.12 15.39
N ASN A 158 -12.25 0.06 16.69
CA ASN A 158 -11.46 0.63 17.79
C ASN A 158 -9.99 0.19 17.76
N ARG A 159 -9.74 -1.10 17.51
CA ARG A 159 -8.37 -1.65 17.41
C ARG A 159 -7.57 -1.06 16.25
N LEU A 160 -8.25 -0.58 15.21
CA LEU A 160 -7.64 -0.10 13.97
C LEU A 160 -7.68 1.43 13.80
N LEU A 161 -8.19 2.19 14.78
CA LEU A 161 -8.30 3.66 14.71
C LEU A 161 -6.97 4.42 14.60
N ASN A 162 -5.83 3.78 14.83
CA ASN A 162 -4.54 4.43 14.78
C ASN A 162 -4.05 4.56 13.33
N GLU A 163 -3.43 5.71 13.01
CA GLU A 163 -2.75 5.82 11.72
C GLU A 163 -1.62 4.79 11.58
N ARG A 164 -1.47 4.31 10.35
CA ARG A 164 -0.42 3.37 9.98
C ARG A 164 0.94 4.04 10.10
N ARG A 165 1.93 3.28 10.55
CA ARG A 165 3.34 3.62 10.28
C ARG A 165 3.63 3.37 8.81
N GLU A 166 4.12 4.38 8.12
CA GLU A 166 4.41 4.35 6.68
C GLU A 166 5.44 3.26 6.32
N ASN A 167 6.28 2.85 7.27
CA ASN A 167 7.30 1.82 7.12
C ASN A 167 6.79 0.36 7.14
N LEU A 168 5.47 0.12 7.20
CA LEU A 168 4.91 -1.24 7.20
C LEU A 168 4.90 -1.84 5.78
N GLN A 169 5.53 -2.99 5.60
CA GLN A 169 5.55 -3.74 4.33
C GLN A 169 4.58 -4.95 4.34
N GLY A 170 4.13 -5.36 3.15
CA GLY A 170 3.42 -6.61 2.90
C GLY A 170 2.05 -6.75 3.59
N GLU A 171 1.71 -7.96 4.02
CA GLU A 171 0.41 -8.27 4.67
C GLU A 171 0.18 -7.50 5.97
N ASN A 172 1.26 -7.13 6.67
CA ASN A 172 1.19 -6.34 7.89
C ASN A 172 0.66 -4.92 7.63
N ARG A 173 0.89 -4.38 6.43
CA ARG A 173 0.27 -3.13 5.97
C ARG A 173 -1.24 -3.34 5.86
N LYS A 174 -1.69 -4.32 5.06
CA LYS A 174 -3.12 -4.60 4.81
C LYS A 174 -3.95 -4.79 6.09
N ARG A 175 -3.42 -5.48 7.10
CA ARG A 175 -4.15 -5.80 8.36
C ARG A 175 -4.40 -4.60 9.31
N GLN A 176 -3.84 -3.42 9.06
CA GLN A 176 -3.91 -2.27 10.00
C GLN A 176 -4.49 -0.99 9.39
N GLN A 177 -5.48 -1.04 8.51
CA GLN A 177 -6.10 0.18 7.94
C GLN A 177 -7.08 0.77 8.95
N ASN A 178 -7.11 2.10 9.09
CA ASN A 178 -8.24 2.73 9.76
C ASN A 178 -9.51 2.44 8.96
N VAL A 179 -10.46 1.75 9.57
CA VAL A 179 -11.73 1.36 8.93
C VAL A 179 -12.91 2.21 9.42
N LEU A 180 -12.68 3.19 10.32
CA LEU A 180 -13.75 4.06 10.81
C LEU A 180 -14.50 4.79 9.70
N PRO A 181 -13.85 5.38 8.66
CA PRO A 181 -14.59 6.02 7.58
C PRO A 181 -15.55 5.06 6.85
N HIS A 182 -15.10 3.83 6.57
CA HIS A 182 -15.96 2.79 5.97
C HIS A 182 -17.10 2.41 6.90
N PHE A 183 -16.84 2.33 8.21
CA PHE A 183 -17.85 2.01 9.20
C PHE A 183 -18.92 3.12 9.30
N LEU A 184 -18.53 4.39 9.22
CA LEU A 184 -19.47 5.52 9.20
C LEU A 184 -20.34 5.51 7.95
N VAL A 185 -19.75 5.31 6.76
CA VAL A 185 -20.50 5.17 5.50
C VAL A 185 -21.46 3.96 5.56
N ASP A 186 -21.02 2.85 6.13
CA ASP A 186 -21.87 1.66 6.33
C ASP A 186 -23.09 1.98 7.22
N LEU A 187 -22.90 2.79 8.28
CA LEU A 187 -24.00 3.23 9.14
C LEU A 187 -24.94 4.23 8.45
N GLU A 188 -24.41 5.17 7.66
CA GLU A 188 -25.23 6.09 6.84
C GLU A 188 -26.13 5.29 5.88
N ARG A 189 -25.58 4.23 5.29
CA ARG A 189 -26.32 3.33 4.41
C ARG A 189 -27.34 2.49 5.18
N CYS A 190 -27.05 2.07 6.42
CA CYS A 190 -28.07 1.46 7.29
C CYS A 190 -29.23 2.42 7.56
N LEU A 191 -28.93 3.69 7.86
CA LEU A 191 -29.93 4.72 8.10
C LEU A 191 -30.85 4.91 6.89
N PHE A 192 -30.31 4.84 5.67
CA PHE A 192 -31.12 4.85 4.44
C PHE A 192 -31.92 3.54 4.22
N GLN A 193 -31.30 2.38 4.49
CA GLN A 193 -31.91 1.08 4.24
C GLN A 193 -33.06 0.74 5.21
N LYS A 194 -33.13 1.38 6.38
CA LYS A 194 -34.18 1.17 7.37
C LYS A 194 -35.59 1.50 6.87
N ASP A 195 -35.70 2.36 5.85
CA ASP A 195 -37.00 2.83 5.36
C ASP A 195 -37.65 1.86 4.35
N PHE A 196 -36.96 0.76 4.02
CA PHE A 196 -37.43 -0.23 3.05
C PHE A 196 -37.40 -1.64 3.68
N PRO A 197 -38.49 -2.41 3.69
CA PRO A 197 -38.44 -3.80 4.14
C PRO A 197 -37.76 -4.73 3.11
N GLU A 198 -37.81 -4.38 1.82
CA GLU A 198 -37.23 -5.17 0.73
C GLU A 198 -35.75 -4.80 0.44
N ILE A 199 -35.09 -5.72 -0.28
CA ILE A 199 -33.75 -5.49 -0.84
C ILE A 199 -33.91 -4.82 -2.20
N ARG A 200 -33.32 -3.63 -2.36
CA ARG A 200 -33.28 -2.88 -3.63
C ARG A 200 -31.86 -2.88 -4.18
N LEU A 201 -31.64 -3.62 -5.26
CA LEU A 201 -30.34 -3.70 -5.94
C LEU A 201 -30.41 -3.00 -7.30
N PRO A 202 -29.28 -2.49 -7.83
CA PRO A 202 -29.24 -1.95 -9.18
C PRO A 202 -29.55 -3.04 -10.21
N GLU A 203 -30.43 -2.74 -11.16
CA GLU A 203 -30.70 -3.62 -12.29
C GLU A 203 -29.65 -3.40 -13.38
N ARG A 204 -28.91 -4.45 -13.77
CA ARG A 204 -27.87 -4.38 -14.80
C ARG A 204 -28.11 -5.38 -15.91
N LYS A 205 -27.89 -4.94 -17.15
CA LYS A 205 -28.03 -5.74 -18.38
C LYS A 205 -26.65 -5.99 -18.99
N PHE A 206 -26.26 -7.25 -19.06
CA PHE A 206 -24.97 -7.67 -19.59
C PHE A 206 -25.14 -8.38 -20.94
N PHE A 207 -24.36 -7.96 -21.91
CA PHE A 207 -24.31 -8.54 -23.25
C PHE A 207 -22.98 -9.29 -23.42
N THR A 208 -22.96 -10.57 -23.05
CA THR A 208 -21.74 -11.40 -22.94
C THR A 208 -21.55 -12.39 -24.10
N ASN A 209 -22.63 -12.73 -24.81
CA ASN A 209 -22.61 -13.69 -25.92
C ASN A 209 -22.92 -13.03 -27.27
N LEU A 210 -22.21 -11.95 -27.59
CA LEU A 210 -22.36 -11.24 -28.86
C LEU A 210 -21.73 -12.04 -30.00
N SER A 211 -22.39 -12.02 -31.16
CA SER A 211 -21.82 -12.43 -32.45
C SER A 211 -20.83 -11.38 -32.96
N PHE A 212 -20.00 -11.75 -33.94
CA PHE A 212 -19.05 -10.84 -34.57
C PHE A 212 -19.72 -9.55 -35.08
N THR A 213 -20.83 -9.69 -35.80
CA THR A 213 -21.60 -8.55 -36.33
C THR A 213 -22.14 -7.66 -35.22
N GLU A 214 -22.61 -8.24 -34.11
CA GLU A 214 -23.09 -7.46 -32.97
C GLU A 214 -21.95 -6.75 -32.24
N CYS A 215 -20.78 -7.39 -32.06
CA CYS A 215 -19.59 -6.74 -31.51
C CYS A 215 -19.20 -5.51 -32.34
N ARG A 216 -19.18 -5.64 -33.67
CA ARG A 216 -18.90 -4.52 -34.58
C ARG A 216 -19.92 -3.40 -34.43
N ASN A 217 -21.22 -3.73 -34.44
CA ASN A 217 -22.29 -2.74 -34.27
C ASN A 217 -22.18 -2.00 -32.93
N VAL A 218 -21.83 -2.70 -31.85
CA VAL A 218 -21.59 -2.08 -30.54
C VAL A 218 -20.41 -1.11 -30.62
N LEU A 219 -19.29 -1.51 -31.22
CA LEU A 219 -18.14 -0.62 -31.39
C LEU A 219 -18.48 0.60 -32.24
N ASP A 220 -19.27 0.43 -33.30
CA ASP A 220 -19.74 1.55 -34.12
C ASP A 220 -20.61 2.53 -33.32
N ILE A 221 -21.50 2.02 -32.46
CA ILE A 221 -22.30 2.86 -31.56
C ILE A 221 -21.38 3.60 -30.57
N LEU A 222 -20.48 2.88 -29.89
CA LEU A 222 -19.58 3.50 -28.91
C LEU A 222 -18.68 4.58 -29.54
N ASN A 223 -18.24 4.37 -30.78
CA ASN A 223 -17.43 5.34 -31.52
C ASN A 223 -18.22 6.57 -31.97
N ASN A 224 -19.43 6.37 -32.51
CA ASN A 224 -20.14 7.40 -33.28
C ASN A 224 -21.28 8.10 -32.53
N ASP A 225 -21.86 7.49 -31.49
CA ASP A 225 -22.96 8.09 -30.73
C ASP A 225 -22.45 9.27 -29.89
N GLY A 226 -22.84 10.49 -30.25
CA GLY A 226 -22.46 11.71 -29.53
C GLY A 226 -22.91 11.76 -28.07
N GLY A 227 -23.95 11.02 -27.68
CA GLY A 227 -24.45 10.96 -26.31
C GLY A 227 -23.58 10.14 -25.34
N ILE A 228 -22.65 9.33 -25.87
CA ILE A 228 -21.76 8.49 -25.05
C ILE A 228 -20.40 9.17 -24.91
N GLU A 229 -20.20 9.95 -23.85
CA GLU A 229 -18.92 10.65 -23.63
C GLU A 229 -17.95 9.88 -22.72
N THR A 230 -18.47 9.05 -21.81
CA THR A 230 -17.69 8.35 -20.79
C THR A 230 -18.02 6.87 -20.80
N ILE A 231 -17.00 6.03 -20.95
CA ILE A 231 -17.12 4.58 -21.06
C ILE A 231 -16.16 3.95 -20.06
N ALA A 232 -16.65 3.08 -19.19
CA ALA A 232 -15.77 2.27 -18.37
C ALA A 232 -15.26 1.07 -19.16
N VAL A 233 -13.99 0.73 -18.96
CA VAL A 233 -13.28 -0.34 -19.65
C VAL A 233 -12.55 -1.19 -18.63
N ASP A 234 -12.59 -2.51 -18.83
CA ASP A 234 -11.90 -3.50 -18.01
C ASP A 234 -11.49 -4.69 -18.89
N ILE A 235 -10.33 -5.28 -18.62
CA ILE A 235 -9.86 -6.47 -19.35
C ILE A 235 -9.71 -7.67 -18.43
N GLU A 236 -9.99 -8.86 -18.97
CA GLU A 236 -9.59 -10.11 -18.34
C GLU A 236 -8.46 -10.75 -19.11
N THR A 237 -7.48 -11.29 -18.38
CA THR A 237 -6.31 -11.92 -19.00
C THR A 237 -6.04 -13.31 -18.47
N LEU A 238 -5.41 -14.13 -19.30
CA LEU A 238 -4.85 -15.41 -18.95
C LEU A 238 -3.32 -15.28 -18.81
N LEU A 239 -2.83 -15.30 -17.57
CA LEU A 239 -1.39 -15.30 -17.29
C LEU A 239 -0.76 -16.65 -17.68
N ARG A 240 0.24 -16.61 -18.56
CA ARG A 240 1.11 -17.76 -18.84
C ARG A 240 2.30 -17.70 -17.90
N LYS A 241 2.40 -18.68 -16.98
CA LYS A 241 3.51 -18.75 -16.02
C LYS A 241 4.78 -19.38 -16.61
N GLU A 242 4.67 -20.05 -17.75
CA GLU A 242 5.79 -20.77 -18.37
C GLU A 242 6.20 -20.10 -19.68
N GLY A 243 7.51 -19.92 -19.87
CA GLY A 243 8.12 -19.51 -21.15
C GLY A 243 8.18 -18.02 -21.46
N GLY A 244 7.91 -17.12 -20.50
CA GLY A 244 8.05 -15.67 -20.70
C GLY A 244 7.06 -15.06 -21.72
N ALA A 245 6.04 -15.83 -22.14
CA ALA A 245 4.97 -15.33 -22.97
C ALA A 245 4.03 -14.45 -22.12
N GLY A 246 3.75 -13.25 -22.60
CA GLY A 246 2.89 -12.28 -21.92
C GLY A 246 1.45 -12.77 -21.66
N PRO A 247 0.68 -12.01 -20.85
CA PRO A 247 -0.74 -12.28 -20.66
C PRO A 247 -1.50 -12.31 -21.99
N ILE A 248 -2.37 -13.29 -22.15
CA ILE A 248 -3.33 -13.34 -23.27
C ILE A 248 -4.59 -12.60 -22.85
N LEU A 249 -5.08 -11.70 -23.70
CA LEU A 249 -6.37 -11.08 -23.54
C LEU A 249 -7.49 -12.11 -23.70
N TRP A 250 -8.28 -12.31 -22.65
CA TRP A 250 -9.44 -13.19 -22.67
C TRP A 250 -10.66 -12.44 -23.21
N CYS A 251 -10.94 -11.26 -22.67
CA CYS A 251 -12.02 -10.39 -23.14
C CYS A 251 -11.76 -8.93 -22.78
N ILE A 252 -12.47 -8.03 -23.45
CA ILE A 252 -12.56 -6.61 -23.08
C ILE A 252 -14.03 -6.26 -22.84
N GLY A 253 -14.30 -5.65 -21.71
CA GLY A 253 -15.60 -5.12 -21.34
C GLY A 253 -15.71 -3.63 -21.60
N PHE A 254 -16.92 -3.19 -21.95
CA PHE A 254 -17.27 -1.79 -22.18
C PHE A 254 -18.59 -1.46 -21.52
N SER A 255 -18.63 -0.40 -20.73
CA SER A 255 -19.87 0.09 -20.11
C SER A 255 -20.07 1.58 -20.39
N PRO A 256 -20.99 1.94 -21.30
CA PRO A 256 -21.34 3.34 -21.55
C PRO A 256 -22.21 3.96 -20.44
N SER A 257 -22.93 3.13 -19.68
CA SER A 257 -23.78 3.55 -18.55
C SER A 257 -23.72 2.53 -17.40
N PRO A 258 -23.98 2.93 -16.14
CA PRO A 258 -23.97 2.03 -14.98
C PRO A 258 -24.82 0.75 -15.15
N GLU A 259 -25.87 0.81 -15.95
CA GLU A 259 -26.86 -0.26 -16.11
C GLU A 259 -26.53 -1.23 -17.24
N ARG A 260 -25.58 -0.90 -18.14
CA ARG A 260 -25.32 -1.71 -19.34
C ARG A 260 -23.82 -1.92 -19.57
N ALA A 261 -23.46 -3.17 -19.87
CA ALA A 261 -22.12 -3.52 -20.29
C ALA A 261 -22.14 -4.55 -21.42
N PHE A 262 -21.17 -4.41 -22.33
CA PHE A 262 -20.93 -5.28 -23.48
C PHE A 262 -19.56 -5.89 -23.34
N VAL A 263 -19.43 -7.19 -23.61
CA VAL A 263 -18.16 -7.91 -23.53
C VAL A 263 -17.80 -8.44 -24.90
N ILE A 264 -16.60 -8.09 -25.35
CA ILE A 264 -16.01 -8.62 -26.58
C ILE A 264 -15.03 -9.72 -26.17
N PRO A 265 -15.37 -11.01 -26.36
CA PRO A 265 -14.48 -12.11 -26.04
C PRO A 265 -13.40 -12.25 -27.12
N PHE A 266 -12.17 -12.50 -26.72
CA PHE A 266 -11.05 -12.88 -27.60
C PHE A 266 -10.75 -14.39 -27.46
N ILE A 267 -11.09 -14.98 -26.32
CA ILE A 267 -11.01 -16.41 -26.07
C ILE A 267 -12.40 -16.95 -25.70
N ARG A 268 -12.78 -18.07 -26.32
CA ARG A 268 -13.94 -18.90 -25.96
C ARG A 268 -13.55 -20.37 -25.91
N ASN A 269 -13.90 -21.07 -24.84
CA ASN A 269 -13.59 -22.49 -24.61
C ASN A 269 -12.11 -22.81 -24.88
N TRP A 270 -11.21 -21.95 -24.39
CA TRP A 270 -9.76 -22.07 -24.57
C TRP A 270 -9.26 -22.00 -26.02
N ARG A 271 -10.05 -21.39 -26.92
CA ARG A 271 -9.71 -21.16 -28.32
C ARG A 271 -9.95 -19.70 -28.71
N PRO A 272 -9.27 -19.17 -29.74
CA PRO A 272 -9.61 -17.86 -30.30
C PRO A 272 -11.11 -17.78 -30.62
N ALA A 273 -11.75 -16.69 -30.20
CA ALA A 273 -13.18 -16.45 -30.43
C ALA A 273 -13.46 -16.11 -31.90
N TRP A 274 -12.46 -15.60 -32.62
CA TRP A 274 -12.58 -15.07 -33.98
C TRP A 274 -11.50 -15.62 -34.91
N SER A 275 -11.74 -15.49 -36.22
CA SER A 275 -10.66 -15.58 -37.21
C SER A 275 -9.71 -14.37 -37.09
N ALA A 276 -8.50 -14.48 -37.62
CA ALA A 276 -7.50 -13.40 -37.56
C ALA A 276 -8.01 -12.08 -38.19
N ASP A 277 -8.72 -12.17 -39.33
CA ASP A 277 -9.28 -11.00 -40.01
C ASP A 277 -10.37 -10.31 -39.16
N GLN A 278 -11.25 -11.12 -38.55
CA GLN A 278 -12.30 -10.61 -37.67
C GLN A 278 -11.71 -9.98 -36.39
N GLU A 279 -10.72 -10.62 -35.78
CA GLU A 279 -10.04 -10.05 -34.61
C GLU A 279 -9.37 -8.72 -34.97
N GLY A 280 -8.72 -8.64 -36.14
CA GLY A 280 -8.15 -7.41 -36.67
C GLY A 280 -9.19 -6.30 -36.84
N GLU A 281 -10.36 -6.60 -37.40
CA GLU A 281 -11.45 -5.62 -37.56
C GLU A 281 -11.96 -5.10 -36.20
N LEU A 282 -12.12 -5.99 -35.22
CA LEU A 282 -12.52 -5.60 -33.86
C LEU A 282 -11.45 -4.73 -33.19
N LEU A 283 -10.17 -5.10 -33.29
CA LEU A 283 -9.07 -4.31 -32.74
C LEU A 283 -8.96 -2.94 -33.39
N ILE A 284 -9.23 -2.81 -34.70
CA ILE A 284 -9.32 -1.50 -35.38
C ILE A 284 -10.47 -0.68 -34.81
N GLY A 285 -11.65 -1.27 -34.61
CA GLY A 285 -12.81 -0.59 -34.01
C GLY A 285 -12.55 -0.12 -32.57
N ILE A 286 -11.87 -0.95 -31.78
CA ILE A 286 -11.44 -0.62 -30.41
C ILE A 286 -10.37 0.48 -30.44
N SER A 287 -9.41 0.41 -31.35
CA SER A 287 -8.36 1.42 -31.50
C SER A 287 -8.95 2.79 -31.84
N LYS A 288 -9.93 2.86 -32.75
CA LYS A 288 -10.67 4.10 -33.04
C LYS A 288 -11.32 4.69 -31.78
N LEU A 289 -11.91 3.83 -30.93
CA LEU A 289 -12.54 4.27 -29.69
C LEU A 289 -11.51 4.79 -28.69
N PHE A 290 -10.40 4.07 -28.53
CA PHE A 290 -9.34 4.41 -27.60
C PHE A 290 -8.62 5.70 -27.98
N LEU A 291 -8.39 5.91 -29.29
CA LEU A 291 -7.75 7.11 -29.82
C LEU A 291 -8.66 8.33 -29.86
N ASN A 292 -9.98 8.18 -29.67
CA ASN A 292 -10.90 9.30 -29.68
C ASN A 292 -10.82 10.10 -28.36
N PRO A 293 -10.37 11.37 -28.37
CA PRO A 293 -10.22 12.17 -27.16
C PRO A 293 -11.57 12.63 -26.57
N LYS A 294 -12.64 12.63 -27.38
CA LYS A 294 -14.00 12.97 -26.92
C LYS A 294 -14.67 11.85 -26.14
N LYS A 295 -14.10 10.64 -26.19
CA LYS A 295 -14.56 9.47 -25.45
C LYS A 295 -13.61 9.25 -24.28
N ARG A 296 -14.04 9.58 -23.06
CA ARG A 296 -13.27 9.29 -21.84
C ARG A 296 -13.38 7.80 -21.51
N LYS A 297 -12.23 7.13 -21.38
CA LYS A 297 -12.13 5.75 -20.94
C LYS A 297 -11.82 5.74 -19.45
N VAL A 298 -12.72 5.19 -18.64
CA VAL A 298 -12.55 5.08 -17.20
C VAL A 298 -12.12 3.66 -16.84
N PHE A 299 -11.02 3.54 -16.13
CA PHE A 299 -10.53 2.27 -15.63
C PHE A 299 -10.57 2.25 -14.10
N GLN A 300 -10.41 1.05 -13.55
CA GLN A 300 -10.00 0.87 -12.17
C GLN A 300 -8.61 0.25 -12.19
N ASN A 301 -7.58 0.99 -11.74
CA ASN A 301 -6.18 0.54 -11.86
C ASN A 301 -5.76 0.33 -13.33
N GLY A 302 -6.07 1.32 -14.17
CA GLY A 302 -5.82 1.27 -15.62
C GLY A 302 -4.35 1.12 -16.01
N ALA A 303 -3.41 1.36 -15.08
CA ALA A 303 -2.00 1.02 -15.30
C ALA A 303 -1.80 -0.47 -15.64
N TYR A 304 -2.65 -1.36 -15.13
CA TYR A 304 -2.67 -2.78 -15.50
C TYR A 304 -3.14 -2.95 -16.94
N ASP A 305 -4.38 -2.55 -17.22
CA ASP A 305 -5.07 -2.71 -18.50
C ASP A 305 -4.28 -2.08 -19.64
N LEU A 306 -3.95 -0.80 -19.49
CA LEU A 306 -3.26 -0.01 -20.50
C LEU A 306 -1.86 -0.57 -20.80
N SER A 307 -1.12 -1.06 -19.80
CA SER A 307 0.21 -1.64 -20.05
C SER A 307 0.14 -2.91 -20.90
N ILE A 308 -0.88 -3.75 -20.68
CA ILE A 308 -1.09 -5.01 -21.43
C ILE A 308 -1.61 -4.72 -22.84
N LEU A 309 -2.67 -3.91 -22.94
CA LEU A 309 -3.27 -3.50 -24.21
C LEU A 309 -2.25 -2.77 -25.09
N ALA A 310 -1.41 -1.94 -24.48
CA ALA A 310 -0.37 -1.24 -25.20
C ALA A 310 0.73 -2.18 -25.72
N ARG A 311 1.29 -3.01 -24.85
CA ARG A 311 2.44 -3.85 -25.20
C ARG A 311 2.09 -4.95 -26.20
N TYR A 312 0.96 -5.63 -26.02
CA TYR A 312 0.64 -6.83 -26.79
C TYR A 312 -0.36 -6.60 -27.93
N TYR A 313 -1.17 -5.55 -27.86
CA TYR A 313 -2.25 -5.30 -28.82
C TYR A 313 -2.13 -3.94 -29.55
N GLY A 314 -1.12 -3.13 -29.22
CA GLY A 314 -0.90 -1.84 -29.87
C GLY A 314 -1.92 -0.76 -29.51
N LEU A 315 -2.86 -1.04 -28.60
CA LEU A 315 -3.93 -0.11 -28.23
C LEU A 315 -3.40 0.98 -27.29
N ARG A 316 -3.62 2.24 -27.64
CA ARG A 316 -3.16 3.42 -26.88
C ARG A 316 -4.30 4.41 -26.69
N CYS A 317 -4.24 5.17 -25.61
CA CYS A 317 -5.18 6.24 -25.32
C CYS A 317 -4.45 7.59 -25.21
N PRO A 318 -5.02 8.68 -25.75
CA PRO A 318 -4.59 10.04 -25.42
C PRO A 318 -4.75 10.32 -23.92
N ARG A 319 -3.78 11.02 -23.32
CA ARG A 319 -3.69 11.21 -21.85
C ARG A 319 -4.91 11.92 -21.26
N GLU A 320 -5.49 12.85 -22.00
CA GLU A 320 -6.66 13.65 -21.63
C GLU A 320 -7.96 12.84 -21.61
N SER A 321 -7.95 11.66 -22.21
CA SER A 321 -9.12 10.82 -22.41
C SER A 321 -9.13 9.56 -21.53
N VAL A 322 -8.21 9.47 -20.56
CA VAL A 322 -8.11 8.36 -19.61
C VAL A 322 -8.43 8.87 -18.22
N GLU A 323 -9.20 8.07 -17.49
CA GLU A 323 -9.56 8.32 -16.10
C GLU A 323 -9.37 7.04 -15.28
N ASP A 324 -9.06 7.17 -13.98
CA ASP A 324 -8.83 6.03 -13.09
C ASP A 324 -9.49 6.24 -11.71
N THR A 325 -10.49 5.42 -11.39
CA THR A 325 -11.20 5.47 -10.11
C THR A 325 -10.30 5.21 -8.91
N MET A 326 -9.27 4.36 -9.05
CA MET A 326 -8.30 4.08 -7.99
C MET A 326 -7.42 5.29 -7.70
N LEU A 327 -6.95 6.00 -8.73
CA LEU A 327 -6.10 7.18 -8.57
C LEU A 327 -6.90 8.39 -8.07
N ALA A 328 -8.14 8.56 -8.54
CA ALA A 328 -9.03 9.59 -8.03
C ALA A 328 -9.37 9.34 -6.54
N TYR A 329 -9.71 8.10 -6.15
CA TYR A 329 -9.91 7.77 -4.74
C TYR A 329 -8.64 7.92 -3.91
N GLN A 330 -7.46 7.61 -4.46
CA GLN A 330 -6.18 7.84 -3.79
C GLN A 330 -5.94 9.33 -3.51
N ALA A 331 -6.39 10.23 -4.39
CA ALA A 331 -6.28 11.66 -4.18
C ALA A 331 -7.15 12.15 -3.02
N ILE A 332 -8.36 11.59 -2.87
CA ILE A 332 -9.29 11.92 -1.78
C ILE A 332 -8.86 11.26 -0.45
N HIS A 333 -8.64 9.95 -0.48
CA HIS A 333 -8.44 9.10 0.70
C HIS A 333 -7.16 8.24 0.59
N PRO A 334 -5.96 8.84 0.73
CA PRO A 334 -4.69 8.19 0.40
C PRO A 334 -4.31 7.00 1.28
N THR A 335 -4.97 6.80 2.42
CA THR A 335 -4.67 5.72 3.39
C THR A 335 -5.69 4.58 3.37
N LEU A 336 -6.87 4.81 2.78
CA LEU A 336 -7.97 3.85 2.75
C LEU A 336 -7.77 2.78 1.68
N ALA A 337 -8.56 1.71 1.77
CA ALA A 337 -8.49 0.63 0.81
C ALA A 337 -9.18 1.03 -0.50
N LYS A 338 -8.45 0.95 -1.62
CA LYS A 338 -8.86 1.50 -2.93
C LYS A 338 -9.14 0.45 -4.00
N ALA A 339 -9.25 -0.83 -3.59
CA ALA A 339 -9.62 -1.90 -4.51
C ALA A 339 -11.10 -1.78 -4.91
N LEU A 340 -11.46 -2.22 -6.13
CA LEU A 340 -12.81 -2.03 -6.68
C LEU A 340 -13.92 -2.48 -5.74
N HIS A 341 -13.77 -3.62 -5.05
CA HIS A 341 -14.81 -4.10 -4.13
C HIS A 341 -15.03 -3.17 -2.93
N ASN A 342 -13.99 -2.46 -2.47
CA ASN A 342 -14.15 -1.45 -1.42
C ASN A 342 -14.92 -0.24 -1.97
N LEU A 343 -14.56 0.25 -3.17
CA LEU A 343 -15.26 1.37 -3.79
C LEU A 343 -16.71 1.02 -4.15
N CYS A 344 -16.95 -0.17 -4.69
CA CYS A 344 -18.26 -0.74 -4.97
C CYS A 344 -19.18 -0.61 -3.76
N SER A 345 -18.71 -1.09 -2.60
CA SER A 345 -19.48 -1.07 -1.37
C SER A 345 -19.64 0.32 -0.72
N LEU A 346 -18.88 1.33 -1.17
CA LEU A 346 -19.02 2.72 -0.71
C LEU A 346 -19.98 3.51 -1.62
N TYR A 347 -19.79 3.40 -2.93
CA TYR A 347 -20.42 4.26 -3.94
C TYR A 347 -21.58 3.63 -4.69
N THR A 348 -21.80 2.31 -4.58
CA THR A 348 -22.86 1.61 -5.30
C THR A 348 -23.73 0.81 -4.33
N TRP A 349 -24.91 0.39 -4.77
CA TRP A 349 -25.74 -0.57 -4.03
C TRP A 349 -25.50 -2.03 -4.46
N GLU A 350 -24.51 -2.28 -5.31
CA GLU A 350 -24.12 -3.64 -5.71
C GLU A 350 -23.46 -4.36 -4.52
N PRO A 351 -23.97 -5.54 -4.11
CA PRO A 351 -23.33 -6.38 -3.11
C PRO A 351 -21.98 -6.90 -3.59
N TYR A 352 -21.13 -7.37 -2.67
CA TYR A 352 -19.86 -7.99 -3.04
C TYR A 352 -20.06 -9.18 -3.99
N TYR A 353 -19.56 -9.03 -5.22
CA TYR A 353 -19.72 -10.00 -6.32
C TYR A 353 -18.39 -10.62 -6.77
N LYS A 354 -17.24 -10.18 -6.25
CA LYS A 354 -15.91 -10.63 -6.74
C LYS A 354 -15.65 -12.13 -6.56
N ASP A 355 -16.44 -12.84 -5.75
CA ASP A 355 -16.37 -14.29 -5.59
C ASP A 355 -17.45 -15.06 -6.39
N GLU A 356 -18.35 -14.37 -7.12
CA GLU A 356 -19.36 -14.99 -7.98
C GLU A 356 -18.69 -15.82 -9.10
N GLY A 357 -19.24 -17.02 -9.35
CA GLY A 357 -18.76 -17.96 -10.36
C GLY A 357 -17.46 -18.70 -10.02
N LYS A 358 -16.82 -18.42 -8.87
CA LYS A 358 -15.58 -19.10 -8.44
C LYS A 358 -15.86 -20.44 -7.73
N PHE A 359 -15.08 -21.46 -8.07
CA PHE A 359 -15.09 -22.78 -7.40
C PHE A 359 -13.96 -22.92 -6.38
N HIS A 360 -13.77 -24.10 -5.78
CA HIS A 360 -12.85 -24.38 -4.65
C HIS A 360 -11.39 -23.88 -4.82
N TYR A 361 -10.95 -23.59 -6.06
CA TYR A 361 -9.61 -23.06 -6.36
C TYR A 361 -9.57 -21.55 -6.65
N GLY A 362 -10.68 -20.82 -6.47
CA GLY A 362 -10.75 -19.37 -6.69
C GLY A 362 -10.77 -18.94 -8.16
N LYS A 363 -10.89 -19.87 -9.10
CA LYS A 363 -11.06 -19.63 -10.53
C LYS A 363 -12.52 -19.77 -10.93
N ARG A 364 -12.96 -19.01 -11.94
CA ARG A 364 -14.26 -19.22 -12.58
C ARG A 364 -14.17 -20.40 -13.54
N SER A 365 -15.24 -21.18 -13.61
CA SER A 365 -15.24 -22.44 -14.37
C SER A 365 -15.73 -22.30 -15.81
N THR A 366 -16.35 -21.17 -16.17
CA THR A 366 -16.97 -20.97 -17.49
C THR A 366 -16.66 -19.57 -18.03
N ASP A 367 -16.60 -19.46 -19.35
CA ASP A 367 -16.47 -18.18 -20.06
C ASP A 367 -17.57 -17.20 -19.66
N GLU A 368 -18.83 -17.66 -19.59
CA GLU A 368 -19.97 -16.82 -19.22
C GLU A 368 -19.81 -16.24 -17.80
N ALA A 369 -19.30 -17.01 -16.85
CA ALA A 369 -19.02 -16.48 -15.52
C ALA A 369 -17.91 -15.42 -15.52
N GLU A 370 -16.90 -15.57 -16.38
CA GLU A 370 -15.82 -14.58 -16.55
C GLU A 370 -16.34 -13.32 -17.25
N PHE A 371 -17.10 -13.46 -18.33
CA PHE A 371 -17.68 -12.34 -19.07
C PHE A 371 -18.68 -11.56 -18.21
N ARG A 372 -19.55 -12.23 -17.45
CA ARG A 372 -20.45 -11.54 -16.52
C ARG A 372 -19.71 -10.79 -15.43
N TYR A 373 -18.59 -11.33 -14.96
CA TYR A 373 -17.76 -10.66 -13.97
C TYR A 373 -17.12 -9.38 -14.53
N ASN A 374 -16.49 -9.46 -15.70
CA ASN A 374 -15.91 -8.32 -16.41
C ASN A 374 -16.97 -7.25 -16.74
N ALA A 375 -18.16 -7.67 -17.21
CA ALA A 375 -19.29 -6.78 -17.44
C ALA A 375 -19.71 -6.02 -16.16
N LYS A 376 -19.76 -6.72 -15.03
CA LYS A 376 -20.08 -6.13 -13.73
C LYS A 376 -18.97 -5.17 -13.26
N ASP A 377 -17.70 -5.51 -13.47
CA ASP A 377 -16.56 -4.62 -13.20
C ASP A 377 -16.65 -3.32 -14.00
N CYS A 378 -17.01 -3.39 -15.28
CA CYS A 378 -17.23 -2.20 -16.11
C CYS A 378 -18.39 -1.34 -15.57
N CYS A 379 -19.56 -1.95 -15.34
CA CYS A 379 -20.75 -1.24 -14.84
C CYS A 379 -20.50 -0.57 -13.49
N VAL A 380 -19.88 -1.29 -12.55
CA VAL A 380 -19.56 -0.78 -11.20
C VAL A 380 -18.54 0.35 -11.29
N THR A 381 -17.49 0.21 -12.10
CA THR A 381 -16.51 1.28 -12.35
C THR A 381 -17.19 2.51 -12.95
N ARG A 382 -18.12 2.32 -13.89
CA ARG A 382 -18.88 3.40 -14.54
C ARG A 382 -19.78 4.16 -13.57
N GLU A 383 -20.40 3.46 -12.61
CA GLU A 383 -21.22 4.04 -11.54
C GLU A 383 -20.38 4.81 -10.52
N ILE A 384 -19.26 4.23 -10.09
CA ILE A 384 -18.33 4.84 -9.14
C ILE A 384 -17.80 6.17 -9.68
N TRP A 385 -17.46 6.23 -10.97
CA TRP A 385 -16.80 7.40 -11.56
C TRP A 385 -17.53 8.72 -11.32
N SER A 386 -18.84 8.77 -11.53
CA SER A 386 -19.61 10.01 -11.34
C SER A 386 -19.59 10.51 -9.89
N HIS A 387 -19.55 9.59 -8.93
CA HIS A 387 -19.49 9.95 -7.51
C HIS A 387 -18.09 10.43 -7.12
N ILE A 388 -17.06 9.69 -7.52
CA ILE A 388 -15.66 10.01 -7.19
C ILE A 388 -15.21 11.31 -7.87
N GLU A 389 -15.61 11.55 -9.12
CA GLU A 389 -15.29 12.80 -9.81
C GLU A 389 -15.86 14.01 -9.06
N ARG A 390 -17.11 13.90 -8.60
CA ARG A 390 -17.75 14.96 -7.80
C ARG A 390 -17.05 15.14 -6.46
N GLU A 391 -16.82 14.05 -5.72
CA GLU A 391 -16.16 14.11 -4.40
C GLU A 391 -14.74 14.68 -4.49
N ALA A 392 -13.98 14.33 -5.54
CA ALA A 392 -12.65 14.88 -5.76
C ALA A 392 -12.67 16.40 -6.01
N LYS A 393 -13.69 16.92 -6.69
CA LYS A 393 -13.90 18.37 -6.90
C LYS A 393 -14.31 19.05 -5.60
N GLU A 394 -15.27 18.49 -4.87
CA GLU A 394 -15.75 19.01 -3.58
C GLU A 394 -14.65 19.01 -2.51
N ALA A 395 -13.78 18.01 -2.51
CA ALA A 395 -12.63 17.92 -1.59
C ALA A 395 -11.44 18.80 -2.00
N GLY A 396 -11.51 19.52 -3.13
CA GLY A 396 -10.43 20.38 -3.61
C GLY A 396 -9.18 19.62 -4.08
N VAL A 397 -9.32 18.34 -4.44
CA VAL A 397 -8.19 17.48 -4.87
C VAL A 397 -8.17 17.20 -6.37
N TRP A 398 -9.15 17.71 -7.13
CA TRP A 398 -9.30 17.42 -8.56
C TRP A 398 -8.07 17.77 -9.39
N GLU A 399 -7.49 18.96 -9.22
CA GLU A 399 -6.29 19.37 -9.96
C GLU A 399 -5.09 18.47 -9.65
N PHE A 400 -4.99 18.00 -8.41
CA PHE A 400 -3.94 17.08 -7.96
C PHE A 400 -4.11 15.66 -8.52
N TYR A 401 -5.36 15.23 -8.69
CA TYR A 401 -5.68 14.02 -9.43
C TYR A 401 -5.31 14.18 -10.91
N ARG A 402 -5.67 15.30 -11.55
CA ARG A 402 -5.29 15.58 -12.95
C ARG A 402 -3.78 15.57 -13.16
N LYS A 403 -3.00 16.24 -12.30
CA LYS A 403 -1.52 16.15 -12.32
C LYS A 403 -1.03 14.70 -12.20
N THR A 404 -1.69 13.87 -11.41
CA THR A 404 -1.34 12.44 -11.28
C THR A 404 -1.62 11.68 -12.57
N MET A 405 -2.71 12.02 -13.27
CA MET A 405 -3.05 11.46 -14.59
C MET A 405 -2.06 11.93 -15.67
N ASP A 406 -1.63 13.19 -15.63
CA ASP A 406 -0.67 13.75 -16.59
C ASP A 406 0.72 13.07 -16.49
N ARG A 407 1.06 12.52 -15.33
CA ARG A 407 2.28 11.73 -15.09
C ARG A 407 2.15 10.27 -15.56
N GLN A 408 0.95 9.74 -15.81
CA GLN A 408 0.78 8.32 -16.16
C GLN A 408 1.49 7.89 -17.46
N PRO A 409 1.54 8.71 -18.53
CA PRO A 409 2.22 8.31 -19.77
C PRO A 409 3.70 7.93 -19.57
N THR A 410 4.48 8.73 -18.82
CA THR A 410 5.89 8.37 -18.55
C THR A 410 5.99 7.09 -17.73
N LEU A 411 5.09 6.86 -16.77
CA LEU A 411 5.11 5.64 -15.96
C LEU A 411 4.75 4.42 -16.80
N LEU A 412 3.73 4.52 -17.66
CA LEU A 412 3.34 3.47 -18.59
C LEU A 412 4.47 3.14 -19.57
N ASP A 413 5.15 4.14 -20.13
CA ASP A 413 6.30 3.89 -21.02
C ASP A 413 7.42 3.15 -20.28
N MET A 414 7.78 3.59 -19.08
CA MET A 414 8.78 2.92 -18.24
C MET A 414 8.39 1.47 -17.92
N MET A 415 7.12 1.22 -17.58
CA MET A 415 6.60 -0.11 -17.27
C MET A 415 6.61 -1.04 -18.50
N ILE A 416 6.26 -0.52 -19.68
CA ILE A 416 6.23 -1.27 -20.93
C ILE A 416 7.66 -1.53 -21.45
N ARG A 417 8.52 -0.51 -21.41
CA ARG A 417 9.92 -0.57 -21.85
C ARG A 417 10.71 -1.51 -20.95
N GLY A 418 10.70 -1.28 -19.64
CA GLY A 418 11.57 -1.99 -18.69
C GLY A 418 13.04 -1.64 -18.91
N VAL A 419 13.92 -2.31 -18.16
CA VAL A 419 15.37 -2.15 -18.22
C VAL A 419 16.02 -3.45 -18.68
N ARG A 420 17.03 -3.36 -19.55
CA ARG A 420 17.76 -4.53 -20.04
C ARG A 420 18.59 -5.13 -18.92
N LEU A 421 18.65 -6.46 -18.87
CA LEU A 421 19.40 -7.19 -17.86
C LEU A 421 20.42 -8.14 -18.51
N ASN A 422 21.66 -8.10 -18.03
CA ASN A 422 22.74 -8.96 -18.50
C ASN A 422 22.58 -10.39 -17.94
N GLU A 423 22.11 -11.32 -18.78
CA GLU A 423 21.82 -12.70 -18.34
C GLU A 423 23.06 -13.52 -17.96
N GLU A 424 24.21 -13.23 -18.56
CA GLU A 424 25.47 -13.93 -18.25
C GLU A 424 25.94 -13.56 -16.84
N ARG A 425 26.08 -12.25 -16.57
CA ARG A 425 26.41 -11.74 -15.23
C ARG A 425 25.41 -12.17 -14.18
N LYS A 426 24.13 -12.28 -14.54
CA LYS A 426 23.08 -12.77 -13.65
C LYS A 426 23.33 -14.22 -13.22
N LYS A 427 23.66 -15.11 -14.17
CA LYS A 427 23.98 -16.52 -13.88
C LYS A 427 25.22 -16.62 -12.99
N GLU A 428 26.28 -15.87 -13.30
CA GLU A 428 27.49 -15.82 -12.49
C GLU A 428 27.20 -15.37 -11.06
N LEU A 429 26.43 -14.29 -10.90
CA LEU A 429 26.08 -13.74 -9.60
C LEU A 429 25.18 -14.68 -8.79
N SER A 430 24.25 -15.39 -9.45
CA SER A 430 23.42 -16.43 -8.80
C SER A 430 24.28 -17.57 -8.26
N VAL A 431 25.25 -18.05 -9.06
CA VAL A 431 26.21 -19.09 -8.63
C VAL A 431 27.04 -18.59 -7.44
N PHE A 432 27.56 -17.37 -7.50
CA PHE A 432 28.33 -16.77 -6.41
C PHE A 432 27.52 -16.71 -5.10
N PHE A 433 26.29 -16.18 -5.15
CA PHE A 433 25.44 -16.11 -3.96
C PHE A 433 25.04 -17.49 -3.44
N PHE A 434 24.84 -18.48 -4.33
CA PHE A 434 24.59 -19.85 -3.92
C PHE A 434 25.80 -20.47 -3.18
N GLN A 435 27.01 -20.23 -3.67
CA GLN A 435 28.25 -20.71 -3.03
C GLN A 435 28.43 -20.09 -1.63
N GLU A 436 28.18 -18.78 -1.48
CA GLU A 436 28.25 -18.12 -0.18
C GLU A 436 27.15 -18.58 0.79
N GLU A 437 25.96 -18.89 0.27
CA GLU A 437 24.85 -19.49 1.03
C GLU A 437 25.24 -20.89 1.54
N GLU A 438 25.76 -21.76 0.68
CA GLU A 438 26.19 -23.11 1.06
C GLU A 438 27.40 -23.09 2.00
N LYS A 439 28.35 -22.17 1.81
CA LYS A 439 29.47 -21.97 2.73
C LYS A 439 28.99 -21.61 4.14
N ALA A 440 28.03 -20.70 4.26
CA ALA A 440 27.43 -20.33 5.54
C ALA A 440 26.68 -21.52 6.18
N LYS A 441 25.97 -22.31 5.36
CA LYS A 441 25.27 -23.51 5.81
C LYS A 441 26.23 -24.60 6.32
N LEU A 442 27.32 -24.85 5.61
CA LEU A 442 28.35 -25.83 6.00
C LEU A 442 29.04 -25.42 7.30
N ALA A 443 29.45 -24.15 7.42
CA ALA A 443 30.05 -23.62 8.65
C ALA A 443 29.11 -23.74 9.86
N LEU A 444 27.81 -23.49 9.65
CA LEU A 444 26.80 -23.68 10.70
C LEU A 444 26.64 -25.15 11.08
N LYS A 445 26.63 -26.07 10.10
CA LYS A 445 26.54 -27.51 10.34
C LYS A 445 27.75 -28.03 11.13
N GLU A 446 28.95 -27.58 10.80
CA GLU A 446 30.18 -27.96 11.48
C GLU A 446 30.14 -27.57 12.96
N LYS A 447 29.69 -26.34 13.27
CA LYS A 447 29.58 -25.86 14.66
C LYS A 447 28.43 -26.48 15.45
N THR A 448 27.29 -26.71 14.80
CA THR A 448 26.08 -27.19 15.50
C THR A 448 25.97 -28.73 15.53
N GLY A 449 26.74 -29.44 14.69
CA GLY A 449 26.69 -30.90 14.54
C GLY A 449 25.38 -31.43 13.92
N LYS A 450 24.48 -30.55 13.48
CA LYS A 450 23.16 -30.87 12.92
C LYS A 450 22.88 -30.02 11.69
N ASP A 451 22.10 -30.57 10.77
CA ASP A 451 21.59 -29.83 9.62
C ASP A 451 20.25 -29.19 9.98
N TYR A 452 20.20 -27.85 9.98
CA TYR A 452 19.00 -27.07 10.30
C TYR A 452 18.45 -26.42 9.03
N ASN A 453 17.15 -26.55 8.78
CA ASN A 453 16.52 -25.79 7.71
C ASN A 453 16.34 -24.33 8.14
N MET A 454 17.27 -23.45 7.73
CA MET A 454 17.27 -22.03 8.11
C MET A 454 16.08 -21.23 7.54
N ASN A 455 15.32 -21.79 6.60
CA ASN A 455 14.07 -21.20 6.11
C ASN A 455 12.85 -21.60 6.97
N SER A 456 12.95 -22.67 7.77
CA SER A 456 11.91 -23.11 8.70
C SER A 456 11.95 -22.28 9.98
N THR A 457 10.83 -21.65 10.33
CA THR A 457 10.71 -20.92 11.61
C THR A 457 10.90 -21.86 12.80
N LYS A 458 10.42 -23.11 12.70
CA LYS A 458 10.51 -24.12 13.76
C LYS A 458 11.96 -24.52 14.03
N ASP A 459 12.71 -24.82 12.97
CA ASP A 459 14.12 -25.22 13.05
C ASP A 459 14.96 -24.06 13.60
N MET A 460 14.71 -22.84 13.13
CA MET A 460 15.36 -21.64 13.66
C MET A 460 15.06 -21.42 15.14
N GLN A 461 13.84 -21.68 15.62
CA GLN A 461 13.52 -21.60 17.05
C GLN A 461 14.26 -22.67 17.86
N MET A 462 14.34 -23.89 17.35
CA MET A 462 15.09 -24.98 17.99
C MET A 462 16.58 -24.68 18.06
N LEU A 463 17.17 -24.11 17.00
CA LEU A 463 18.57 -23.73 16.97
C LEU A 463 18.86 -22.57 17.92
N LEU A 464 18.14 -21.45 17.78
CA LEU A 464 18.41 -20.22 18.54
C LEU A 464 18.10 -20.40 20.04
N TYR A 465 16.92 -20.91 20.38
CA TYR A 465 16.44 -20.93 21.78
C TYR A 465 16.64 -22.27 22.46
N GLY A 466 16.74 -23.36 21.68
CA GLY A 466 17.05 -24.69 22.20
C GLY A 466 18.55 -24.89 22.32
N GLN A 467 19.23 -25.13 21.19
CA GLN A 467 20.64 -25.53 21.19
C GLN A 467 21.60 -24.42 21.62
N LEU A 468 21.45 -23.20 21.09
CA LEU A 468 22.30 -22.07 21.47
C LEU A 468 21.88 -21.44 22.81
N GLY A 469 20.76 -21.86 23.40
CA GLY A 469 20.29 -21.38 24.70
C GLY A 469 19.99 -19.88 24.77
N LEU A 470 19.71 -19.22 23.63
CA LEU A 470 19.49 -17.78 23.59
C LEU A 470 18.13 -17.39 24.19
N PRO A 471 17.97 -16.16 24.69
CA PRO A 471 16.69 -15.70 25.23
C PRO A 471 15.61 -15.57 24.14
N PHE A 472 14.42 -16.11 24.42
CA PHE A 472 13.26 -16.00 23.54
C PHE A 472 12.98 -14.56 23.11
N GLN A 473 12.84 -14.35 21.80
CA GLN A 473 12.35 -13.09 21.26
C GLN A 473 10.88 -13.22 20.88
N TYR A 474 10.09 -12.20 21.21
CA TYR A 474 8.65 -12.20 20.98
C TYR A 474 8.25 -11.12 19.99
N HIS A 475 7.34 -11.47 19.09
CA HIS A 475 6.74 -10.49 18.21
C HIS A 475 5.79 -9.60 19.02
N MET A 476 6.10 -8.31 19.10
CA MET A 476 5.44 -7.34 20.00
C MET A 476 3.90 -7.35 19.92
N LYS A 477 3.32 -7.58 18.74
CA LYS A 477 1.86 -7.56 18.55
C LYS A 477 1.16 -8.89 18.82
N THR A 478 1.84 -10.01 18.54
CA THR A 478 1.20 -11.33 18.58
C THR A 478 1.60 -12.12 19.82
N GLY A 479 2.62 -11.67 20.55
CA GLY A 479 3.19 -12.38 21.69
C GLY A 479 3.82 -13.72 21.33
N LYS A 480 3.91 -14.07 20.04
CA LYS A 480 4.49 -15.33 19.58
C LYS A 480 6.01 -15.22 19.49
N VAL A 481 6.69 -16.32 19.77
CA VAL A 481 8.14 -16.44 19.57
C VAL A 481 8.49 -16.18 18.10
N THR A 482 9.51 -15.35 17.83
CA THR A 482 9.87 -14.88 16.50
C THR A 482 11.33 -15.09 16.16
N THR A 483 11.63 -15.46 14.92
CA THR A 483 12.98 -15.58 14.36
C THR A 483 13.22 -14.58 13.22
N SER A 484 12.47 -13.47 13.25
CA SER A 484 12.56 -12.39 12.26
C SER A 484 13.96 -11.76 12.19
N LYS A 485 14.24 -11.05 11.08
CA LYS A 485 15.48 -10.28 10.89
C LYS A 485 15.83 -9.40 12.10
N ASP A 486 14.85 -8.67 12.64
CA ASP A 486 15.04 -7.82 13.84
C ASP A 486 15.41 -8.62 15.09
N ALA A 487 14.83 -9.81 15.27
CA ALA A 487 15.17 -10.69 16.39
C ALA A 487 16.60 -11.21 16.25
N LEU A 488 17.01 -11.61 15.06
CA LEU A 488 18.37 -12.06 14.77
C LEU A 488 19.41 -10.96 14.98
N HIS A 489 19.16 -9.74 14.50
CA HIS A 489 20.07 -8.61 14.74
C HIS A 489 20.22 -8.32 16.24
N LYS A 490 19.11 -8.33 17.01
CA LYS A 490 19.17 -8.13 18.47
C LYS A 490 19.96 -9.22 19.18
N LEU A 491 19.77 -10.48 18.79
CA LEU A 491 20.50 -11.61 19.37
C LEU A 491 21.99 -11.51 19.02
N THR A 492 22.32 -11.19 17.77
CA THR A 492 23.70 -11.04 17.30
C THR A 492 24.40 -9.88 17.99
N ALA A 493 23.73 -8.73 18.10
CA ALA A 493 24.24 -7.54 18.78
C ALA A 493 24.57 -7.78 20.25
N LYS A 494 23.77 -8.61 20.95
CA LYS A 494 23.99 -8.96 22.36
C LYS A 494 25.00 -10.10 22.56
N ASN A 495 25.25 -10.89 21.52
CA ASN A 495 26.08 -12.09 21.59
C ASN A 495 27.05 -12.13 20.39
N PRO A 496 27.92 -11.11 20.21
CA PRO A 496 28.81 -11.02 19.05
C PRO A 496 29.81 -12.20 18.96
N GLN A 497 30.09 -12.85 20.08
CA GLN A 497 30.97 -14.02 20.19
C GLN A 497 30.37 -15.31 19.62
N ILE A 498 29.07 -15.37 19.33
CA ILE A 498 28.40 -16.56 18.80
C ILE A 498 28.44 -16.51 17.27
N GLU A 499 29.43 -17.18 16.69
CA GLU A 499 29.68 -17.19 15.25
C GLU A 499 28.51 -17.78 14.43
N GLU A 500 27.75 -18.72 15.00
CA GLU A 500 26.55 -19.31 14.38
C GLU A 500 25.54 -18.26 13.96
N LEU A 501 25.39 -17.18 14.74
CA LEU A 501 24.49 -16.07 14.42
C LEU A 501 24.94 -15.33 13.15
N GLN A 502 26.25 -15.18 12.95
CA GLN A 502 26.81 -14.57 11.74
C GLN A 502 26.57 -15.45 10.52
N HIS A 503 26.75 -16.77 10.64
CA HIS A 503 26.45 -17.70 9.56
C HIS A 503 24.95 -17.71 9.20
N ILE A 504 24.06 -17.65 10.19
CA ILE A 504 22.61 -17.53 9.96
C ILE A 504 22.28 -16.22 9.22
N LEU A 505 22.87 -15.09 9.63
CA LEU A 505 22.66 -13.81 8.97
C LEU A 505 23.20 -13.81 7.54
N ALA A 506 24.38 -14.40 7.31
CA ALA A 506 24.97 -14.55 5.99
C ALA A 506 24.10 -15.41 5.07
N PHE A 507 23.66 -16.59 5.53
CA PHE A 507 22.75 -17.47 4.78
C PHE A 507 21.47 -16.73 4.38
N LYS A 508 20.82 -16.04 5.33
CA LYS A 508 19.60 -15.26 5.05
C LYS A 508 19.85 -14.06 4.14
N LYS A 509 21.01 -13.40 4.25
CA LYS A 509 21.41 -12.28 3.38
C LYS A 509 21.56 -12.77 1.93
N TYR A 510 22.44 -13.74 1.68
CA TYR A 510 22.72 -14.22 0.34
C TYR A 510 21.53 -14.96 -0.28
N GLY A 511 20.82 -15.79 0.48
CA GLY A 511 19.59 -16.42 0.01
C GLY A 511 18.53 -15.41 -0.41
N LYS A 512 18.39 -14.28 0.32
CA LYS A 512 17.51 -13.18 -0.10
C LYS A 512 18.02 -12.46 -1.35
N LEU A 513 19.30 -12.09 -1.40
CA LEU A 513 19.87 -11.40 -2.58
C LEU A 513 19.75 -12.26 -3.85
N ARG A 514 19.99 -13.57 -3.71
CA ARG A 514 19.81 -14.56 -4.77
C ARG A 514 18.36 -14.64 -5.22
N SER A 515 17.46 -15.07 -4.34
CA SER A 515 16.04 -15.27 -4.68
C SER A 515 15.31 -14.00 -5.12
N THR A 516 15.70 -12.83 -4.60
CA THR A 516 15.03 -11.56 -4.92
C THR A 516 15.58 -10.92 -6.19
N TYR A 517 16.89 -11.01 -6.46
CA TYR A 517 17.54 -10.25 -7.53
C TYR A 517 18.25 -11.13 -8.54
N ALA A 518 19.13 -12.04 -8.12
CA ALA A 518 19.90 -12.87 -9.06
C ALA A 518 19.03 -13.91 -9.79
N ASP A 519 17.99 -14.44 -9.14
CA ASP A 519 17.06 -15.41 -9.73
C ASP A 519 15.77 -14.76 -10.24
N MET A 520 15.71 -13.42 -10.28
CA MET A 520 14.54 -12.67 -10.73
C MET A 520 14.14 -13.08 -12.16
N ALA A 521 12.86 -13.34 -12.41
CA ALA A 521 12.38 -13.66 -13.75
C ALA A 521 12.62 -12.48 -14.71
N VAL A 522 13.08 -12.80 -15.93
CA VAL A 522 13.32 -11.85 -17.02
C VAL A 522 12.31 -12.17 -18.12
N ASP A 523 11.77 -11.14 -18.76
CA ASP A 523 10.84 -11.34 -19.88
C ASP A 523 11.57 -11.89 -21.11
N ALA A 524 10.82 -12.45 -22.07
CA ALA A 524 11.39 -13.07 -23.27
C ALA A 524 12.26 -12.14 -24.14
N ASP A 525 12.14 -10.81 -23.95
CA ASP A 525 12.97 -9.80 -24.62
C ASP A 525 14.24 -9.42 -23.85
N GLY A 526 14.60 -10.16 -22.80
CA GLY A 526 15.82 -9.93 -22.00
C GLY A 526 15.72 -8.73 -21.06
N ARG A 527 14.50 -8.29 -20.74
CA ARG A 527 14.26 -7.10 -19.91
C ARG A 527 13.56 -7.45 -18.60
N VAL A 528 13.85 -6.64 -17.58
CA VAL A 528 13.14 -6.65 -16.30
C VAL A 528 12.20 -5.46 -16.24
N ARG A 529 11.00 -5.70 -15.74
CA ARG A 529 9.94 -4.71 -15.60
C ARG A 529 9.46 -4.63 -14.16
N THR A 530 8.90 -3.49 -13.81
CA THR A 530 8.28 -3.26 -12.50
C THR A 530 7.00 -2.48 -12.70
N SER A 531 6.04 -2.66 -11.80
CA SER A 531 4.84 -1.82 -11.76
C SER A 531 5.01 -0.68 -10.77
N TYR A 532 4.64 0.52 -11.19
CA TYR A 532 4.65 1.73 -10.35
C TYR A 532 3.25 2.06 -9.84
N ALA A 533 3.14 2.40 -8.56
CA ALA A 533 1.90 2.87 -7.96
C ALA A 533 2.14 3.87 -6.82
N PRO A 534 1.28 4.89 -6.64
CA PRO A 534 1.43 5.87 -5.57
C PRO A 534 1.12 5.27 -4.18
N VAL A 535 1.90 5.69 -3.18
CA VAL A 535 1.66 5.41 -1.75
C VAL A 535 0.91 6.55 -1.05
N SER A 536 0.69 6.45 0.26
CA SER A 536 -0.09 7.45 1.04
C SER A 536 0.52 8.84 1.06
N THR A 537 1.83 8.96 0.88
CA THR A 537 2.55 10.23 0.72
C THR A 537 2.68 10.66 -0.73
N PHE A 538 2.06 9.94 -1.66
CA PHE A 538 2.10 10.14 -3.12
C PHE A 538 3.47 9.94 -3.77
N ARG A 539 4.48 9.43 -3.05
CA ARG A 539 5.68 8.83 -3.67
C ARG A 539 5.31 7.58 -4.47
N LEU A 540 6.12 7.22 -5.45
CA LEU A 540 5.98 5.97 -6.20
C LEU A 540 6.53 4.79 -5.38
N SER A 541 5.83 3.67 -5.47
CA SER A 541 6.31 2.36 -5.04
C SER A 541 6.45 1.44 -6.24
N SER A 542 7.43 0.53 -6.19
CA SER A 542 7.67 -0.48 -7.21
C SER A 542 7.27 -1.89 -6.74
N SER A 543 6.74 -2.73 -7.63
CA SER A 543 6.42 -4.14 -7.35
C SER A 543 6.69 -5.04 -8.57
N GLU A 544 6.39 -6.34 -8.44
CA GLU A 544 6.34 -7.25 -9.59
C GLU A 544 5.48 -6.67 -10.72
N SER A 545 5.90 -6.90 -11.97
CA SER A 545 5.25 -6.37 -13.16
C SER A 545 3.90 -7.02 -13.43
N HIS A 546 3.02 -6.30 -14.12
CA HIS A 546 1.75 -6.82 -14.66
C HIS A 546 1.94 -7.98 -15.65
N PHE A 547 3.16 -8.15 -16.19
CA PHE A 547 3.48 -9.19 -17.16
C PHE A 547 3.90 -10.53 -16.52
N GLY A 548 4.02 -10.60 -15.18
CA GLY A 548 4.34 -11.84 -14.46
C GLY A 548 5.83 -12.12 -14.26
N ALA A 549 6.69 -11.12 -14.46
CA ALA A 549 8.13 -11.18 -14.21
C ALA A 549 8.64 -9.90 -13.53
N GLY A 550 9.92 -9.88 -13.14
CA GLY A 550 10.55 -8.76 -12.46
C GLY A 550 10.25 -8.66 -10.97
N GLY A 551 10.37 -7.46 -10.39
CA GLY A 551 10.27 -7.28 -8.94
C GLY A 551 10.34 -5.83 -8.47
N ASN A 552 10.48 -5.63 -7.16
CA ASN A 552 10.67 -4.31 -6.58
C ASN A 552 12.12 -3.84 -6.79
N LEU A 553 12.31 -2.91 -7.73
CA LEU A 553 13.63 -2.38 -8.08
C LEU A 553 14.06 -1.22 -7.17
N GLN A 554 13.15 -0.60 -6.42
CA GLN A 554 13.49 0.45 -5.45
C GLN A 554 14.26 -0.07 -4.23
N ASN A 555 14.15 -1.35 -3.89
CA ASN A 555 14.75 -1.93 -2.68
C ASN A 555 16.17 -2.49 -2.89
N ILE A 556 16.77 -2.31 -4.07
CA ILE A 556 18.12 -2.80 -4.36
C ILE A 556 19.11 -2.05 -3.45
N PRO A 557 19.96 -2.74 -2.66
CA PRO A 557 20.84 -2.08 -1.72
C PRO A 557 21.78 -1.06 -2.38
N VAL A 558 21.69 0.20 -1.96
CA VAL A 558 22.47 1.29 -2.58
C VAL A 558 23.92 1.37 -2.08
N ARG A 559 24.20 0.83 -0.89
CA ARG A 559 25.46 1.08 -0.16
C ARG A 559 26.34 -0.14 0.05
N SER A 560 25.89 -1.34 -0.30
CA SER A 560 26.69 -2.55 -0.13
C SER A 560 27.35 -2.95 -1.43
N GLU A 561 28.52 -3.60 -1.35
CA GLU A 561 29.22 -4.12 -2.53
C GLU A 561 28.34 -5.11 -3.30
N GLU A 562 27.59 -5.98 -2.62
CA GLU A 562 26.68 -6.90 -3.31
C GLU A 562 25.53 -6.18 -4.00
N GLY A 563 25.06 -5.06 -3.44
CA GLY A 563 24.08 -4.19 -4.08
C GLY A 563 24.65 -3.47 -5.30
N LYS A 564 25.93 -3.12 -5.29
CA LYS A 564 26.64 -2.61 -6.47
C LYS A 564 26.73 -3.68 -7.56
N GLU A 565 27.11 -4.91 -7.22
CA GLU A 565 27.16 -6.03 -8.18
C GLU A 565 25.77 -6.34 -8.77
N ILE A 566 24.70 -6.28 -7.96
CA ILE A 566 23.32 -6.43 -8.47
C ILE A 566 22.96 -5.30 -9.44
N ARG A 567 23.38 -4.06 -9.17
CA ARG A 567 23.11 -2.93 -10.07
C ARG A 567 23.87 -3.02 -11.40
N LYS A 568 25.03 -3.69 -11.42
CA LYS A 568 25.77 -3.98 -12.67
C LYS A 568 25.05 -4.94 -13.62
N LEU A 569 24.00 -5.63 -13.14
CA LEU A 569 23.15 -6.45 -13.99
C LEU A 569 22.30 -5.60 -14.95
N PHE A 570 21.96 -4.38 -14.56
CA PHE A 570 21.07 -3.49 -15.31
C PHE A 570 21.90 -2.60 -16.24
N GLU A 571 21.84 -2.89 -17.53
CA GLU A 571 22.66 -2.27 -18.57
C GLU A 571 21.83 -1.42 -19.54
N ALA A 572 22.49 -0.47 -20.21
CA ALA A 572 21.88 0.24 -21.33
C ALA A 572 21.61 -0.70 -22.52
N ASP A 573 20.69 -0.29 -23.38
CA ASP A 573 20.50 -0.95 -24.68
C ASP A 573 21.75 -0.87 -25.55
N PRO A 574 21.93 -1.81 -26.51
CA PRO A 574 23.07 -1.79 -27.41
C PRO A 574 23.26 -0.42 -28.09
N GLY A 575 24.47 0.14 -27.97
CA GLY A 575 24.81 1.45 -28.54
C GLY A 575 24.35 2.67 -27.73
N LYS A 576 23.75 2.48 -26.54
CA LYS A 576 23.35 3.54 -25.61
C LYS A 576 24.20 3.53 -24.34
N GLU A 577 24.10 4.62 -23.60
CA GLU A 577 24.65 4.77 -22.24
C GLU A 577 23.55 5.17 -21.27
N MET A 578 23.75 4.87 -19.98
CA MET A 578 22.82 5.26 -18.93
C MET A 578 23.24 6.57 -18.27
N GLY A 579 22.26 7.42 -18.01
CA GLY A 579 22.39 8.60 -17.15
C GLY A 579 21.53 8.47 -15.90
N LYS A 580 21.96 9.12 -14.84
CA LYS A 580 21.22 9.25 -13.57
C LYS A 580 21.28 10.69 -13.09
N ALA A 581 20.19 11.15 -12.48
CA ALA A 581 20.13 12.39 -11.71
C ALA A 581 19.41 12.13 -10.37
N ASP A 582 19.95 12.64 -9.26
CA ASP A 582 19.49 12.39 -7.89
C ASP A 582 19.43 13.69 -7.09
N TYR A 583 18.30 13.97 -6.43
CA TYR A 583 18.20 15.19 -5.64
C TYR A 583 19.08 15.14 -4.38
N SER A 584 19.97 16.12 -4.25
CA SER A 584 20.92 16.17 -3.14
C SER A 584 20.24 16.57 -1.83
N GLN A 585 20.02 15.59 -0.95
CA GLN A 585 19.53 15.80 0.43
C GLN A 585 18.12 16.48 0.48
N ILE A 586 17.25 16.17 -0.49
CA ILE A 586 15.95 16.82 -0.69
C ILE A 586 15.09 16.92 0.56
N GLU A 587 14.85 15.83 1.28
CA GLU A 587 13.97 15.87 2.46
C GLU A 587 14.51 16.77 3.58
N ALA A 588 15.83 16.78 3.79
CA ALA A 588 16.44 17.61 4.82
C ALA A 588 16.38 19.10 4.45
N ARG A 589 16.58 19.43 3.16
CA ARG A 589 16.38 20.77 2.62
C ARG A 589 14.93 21.21 2.83
N LEU A 590 13.96 20.42 2.37
CA LEU A 590 12.54 20.74 2.53
C LEU A 590 12.14 20.98 3.99
N CYS A 591 12.63 20.15 4.93
CA CYS A 591 12.39 20.37 6.36
C CYS A 591 12.96 21.71 6.86
N ALA A 592 14.16 22.11 6.43
CA ALA A 592 14.79 23.36 6.83
C ALA A 592 14.02 24.59 6.29
N TYR A 593 13.58 24.54 5.03
CA TYR A 593 12.79 25.60 4.42
C TYR A 593 11.40 25.74 5.05
N GLU A 594 10.68 24.64 5.25
CA GLU A 594 9.38 24.65 5.94
C GLU A 594 9.48 25.12 7.40
N ALA A 595 10.61 24.83 8.07
CA ALA A 595 10.87 25.31 9.42
C ALA A 595 11.34 26.78 9.47
N ASN A 596 11.64 27.40 8.33
CA ASN A 596 12.27 28.72 8.24
C ASN A 596 13.59 28.78 9.04
N ASP A 597 14.40 27.72 8.97
CA ASP A 597 15.70 27.63 9.65
C ASP A 597 16.80 28.24 8.76
N LEU A 598 17.02 29.55 8.89
CA LEU A 598 18.00 30.29 8.09
C LEU A 598 19.43 29.73 8.21
N ARG A 599 19.79 29.14 9.36
CA ARG A 599 21.12 28.55 9.55
C ARG A 599 21.29 27.31 8.66
N GLN A 600 20.30 26.43 8.65
CA GLN A 600 20.33 25.24 7.80
C GLN A 600 20.18 25.61 6.31
N ILE A 601 19.32 26.58 5.98
CA ILE A 601 19.16 27.09 4.61
C ILE A 601 20.50 27.61 4.08
N ASN A 602 21.17 28.51 4.82
CA ASN A 602 22.47 29.06 4.42
C ASN A 602 23.54 27.97 4.26
N LEU A 603 23.55 26.96 5.14
CA LEU A 603 24.45 25.81 5.02
C LEU A 603 24.22 25.05 3.70
N PHE A 604 22.96 24.85 3.31
CA PHE A 604 22.62 24.17 2.07
C PHE A 604 22.93 24.99 0.81
N GLU A 605 22.75 26.31 0.86
CA GLU A 605 23.07 27.25 -0.22
C GLU A 605 24.58 27.40 -0.41
N SER A 606 25.37 27.28 0.66
CA SER A 606 26.83 27.28 0.58
C SER A 606 27.44 25.91 0.20
N GLY A 607 26.62 24.93 -0.21
CA GLY A 607 27.08 23.58 -0.57
C GLY A 607 27.45 22.67 0.61
N GLY A 608 27.08 23.04 1.83
CA GLY A 608 27.38 22.29 3.05
C GLY A 608 26.58 21.00 3.22
N ASP A 609 27.12 20.10 4.05
CA ASP A 609 26.51 18.82 4.39
C ASP A 609 25.87 18.85 5.77
N ILE A 610 24.53 18.85 5.83
CA ILE A 610 23.80 18.93 7.10
C ILE A 610 24.10 17.72 7.99
N HIS A 611 24.28 16.54 7.43
CA HIS A 611 24.51 15.34 8.23
C HIS A 611 25.89 15.38 8.88
N TRP A 612 26.89 15.93 8.19
CA TRP A 612 28.20 16.15 8.77
C TRP A 612 28.18 17.25 9.83
N GLU A 613 27.52 18.38 9.57
CA GLU A 613 27.42 19.48 10.52
C GLU A 613 26.73 19.04 11.82
N GLN A 614 25.66 18.26 11.71
CA GLN A 614 24.95 17.73 12.86
C GLN A 614 25.73 16.63 13.58
N ALA A 615 26.56 15.85 12.87
CA ALA A 615 27.44 14.88 13.51
C ALA A 615 28.41 15.54 14.51
N LYS A 616 28.93 16.73 14.18
CA LYS A 616 29.78 17.51 15.10
C LYS A 616 29.05 17.83 16.40
N ALA A 617 27.78 18.24 16.31
CA ALA A 617 26.95 18.55 17.46
C ALA A 617 26.57 17.32 18.29
N TYR A 618 26.28 16.18 17.65
CA TYR A 618 25.88 14.95 18.34
C TYR A 618 27.04 14.24 19.06
N PHE A 619 28.23 14.30 18.47
CA PHE A 619 29.38 13.50 18.90
C PHE A 619 30.54 14.35 19.45
N GLY A 620 30.39 15.68 19.49
CA GLY A 620 31.31 16.59 20.18
C GLY A 620 32.65 16.81 19.49
N PHE A 621 32.70 16.76 18.15
CA PHE A 621 33.96 16.97 17.41
C PHE A 621 34.31 18.46 17.28
N ASN A 622 35.55 18.83 17.64
CA ASN A 622 36.12 20.16 17.39
C ASN A 622 37.31 20.01 16.42
N PHE A 623 37.25 20.64 15.24
CA PHE A 623 38.15 20.35 14.10
C PHE A 623 38.99 21.55 13.64
N ASP A 624 39.50 22.33 14.59
CA ASP A 624 40.48 23.40 14.28
C ASP A 624 41.94 22.89 14.18
N TYR A 625 42.21 21.58 14.10
CA TYR A 625 43.57 21.08 13.93
C TYR A 625 43.62 19.70 13.24
N GLU A 626 44.74 19.42 12.56
CA GLU A 626 45.09 18.20 11.83
C GLU A 626 44.74 16.88 12.56
N PRO A 627 44.46 15.79 11.81
CA PRO A 627 43.82 14.59 12.33
C PRO A 627 44.80 13.68 13.09
N SER A 628 44.96 13.90 14.40
CA SER A 628 45.12 12.76 15.32
C SER A 628 43.72 12.25 15.69
N ILE A 629 43.06 11.59 14.74
CA ILE A 629 41.75 10.96 14.97
C ILE A 629 41.97 9.67 15.73
N THR A 630 42.31 9.86 17.01
CA THR A 630 42.30 8.83 18.05
C THR A 630 41.04 9.07 18.90
N ILE A 631 39.88 9.16 18.25
CA ILE A 631 38.60 9.27 18.95
C ILE A 631 37.75 8.07 18.54
N CYS A 632 37.56 7.17 19.50
CA CYS A 632 36.51 6.14 19.57
C CYS A 632 36.63 4.88 18.69
N ALA A 633 37.84 4.40 18.38
CA ALA A 633 38.04 3.01 17.92
C ALA A 633 37.54 1.95 18.94
N LYS A 634 37.27 2.31 20.20
CA LYS A 634 36.72 1.40 21.22
C LYS A 634 35.21 1.09 21.09
N VAL A 635 34.46 1.80 20.23
CA VAL A 635 33.00 1.56 20.06
C VAL A 635 32.68 0.81 18.76
N ILE A 636 33.67 0.57 17.90
CA ILE A 636 33.49 -0.16 16.64
C ILE A 636 33.99 -1.61 16.82
N ASP A 637 33.10 -2.46 17.32
CA ASP A 637 33.01 -3.89 16.99
C ASP A 637 34.29 -4.75 17.09
N GLY A 638 35.22 -4.47 18.02
CA GLY A 638 36.41 -5.31 18.21
C GLY A 638 37.29 -5.52 16.95
N ARG A 639 37.07 -4.73 15.88
CA ARG A 639 37.81 -4.83 14.61
C ARG A 639 39.06 -3.95 14.69
N ARG A 640 40.19 -4.53 14.31
CA ARG A 640 41.48 -3.85 14.14
C ARG A 640 41.36 -2.77 13.05
N SER A 641 41.96 -1.60 13.32
CA SER A 641 42.23 -0.47 12.41
C SER A 641 41.12 -0.11 11.41
N VAL A 642 40.31 0.91 11.75
CA VAL A 642 39.36 1.55 10.84
C VAL A 642 40.03 2.81 10.28
N THR A 643 39.88 3.08 8.98
CA THR A 643 40.42 4.29 8.36
C THR A 643 39.67 5.54 8.85
N LEU A 644 40.29 6.71 8.67
CA LEU A 644 39.63 7.98 8.91
C LEU A 644 38.35 8.13 8.08
N GLU A 645 38.43 7.82 6.79
CA GLU A 645 37.30 7.94 5.87
C GLU A 645 36.11 7.07 6.29
N GLU A 646 36.36 5.82 6.67
CA GLU A 646 35.32 4.92 7.18
C GLU A 646 34.69 5.44 8.48
N THR A 647 35.50 6.02 9.36
CA THR A 647 35.07 6.61 10.62
C THR A 647 34.17 7.83 10.38
N MET A 648 34.58 8.76 9.51
CA MET A 648 33.77 9.93 9.15
C MET A 648 32.44 9.51 8.50
N LYS A 649 32.49 8.53 7.59
CA LYS A 649 31.30 7.98 6.91
C LYS A 649 30.34 7.33 7.91
N PHE A 650 30.85 6.64 8.92
CA PHE A 650 30.05 6.07 10.00
C PHE A 650 29.28 7.15 10.78
N PHE A 651 29.98 8.16 11.31
CA PHE A 651 29.34 9.23 12.09
C PHE A 651 28.34 10.03 11.27
N ARG A 652 28.69 10.35 10.01
CA ARG A 652 27.78 11.02 9.08
C ARG A 652 26.50 10.20 8.85
N ASN A 653 26.61 8.88 8.69
CA ASN A 653 25.44 8.01 8.49
C ASN A 653 24.57 7.88 9.75
N ALA A 654 25.19 7.81 10.92
CA ALA A 654 24.48 7.85 12.21
C ALA A 654 23.72 9.17 12.35
N ALA A 655 24.38 10.30 12.07
CA ALA A 655 23.77 11.62 12.10
C ALA A 655 22.63 11.76 11.08
N LYS A 656 22.76 11.21 9.86
CA LYS A 656 21.66 11.16 8.89
C LYS A 656 20.42 10.47 9.45
N THR A 657 20.61 9.34 10.15
CA THR A 657 19.51 8.61 10.80
C THR A 657 18.88 9.42 11.93
N ILE A 658 19.69 10.09 12.74
CA ILE A 658 19.23 10.94 13.85
C ILE A 658 18.49 12.19 13.32
N VAL A 659 18.99 12.84 12.28
CA VAL A 659 18.31 13.99 11.63
C VAL A 659 16.94 13.58 11.11
N HIS A 660 16.85 12.46 10.41
CA HIS A 660 15.56 11.97 9.91
C HIS A 660 14.59 11.61 11.06
N ALA A 661 15.09 10.94 12.09
CA ALA A 661 14.31 10.60 13.27
C ALA A 661 13.82 11.84 14.04
N GLY A 662 14.71 12.81 14.24
CA GLY A 662 14.45 14.06 14.94
C GLY A 662 13.47 14.96 14.20
N ASN A 663 13.66 15.16 12.89
CA ASN A 663 12.77 15.96 12.05
C ASN A 663 11.31 15.46 12.07
N TYR A 664 11.13 14.14 12.13
CA TYR A 664 9.80 13.51 12.13
C TYR A 664 9.32 13.03 13.51
N GLY A 665 9.93 13.50 14.60
CA GLY A 665 9.44 13.27 15.97
C GLY A 665 9.43 11.79 16.38
N MET A 666 10.36 11.00 15.85
CA MET A 666 10.49 9.57 16.13
C MET A 666 10.86 9.33 17.58
N GLY A 667 10.23 8.34 18.21
CA GLY A 667 10.54 7.95 19.59
C GLY A 667 11.90 7.23 19.75
N PRO A 668 12.54 7.31 20.92
CA PRO A 668 13.89 6.78 21.16
C PRO A 668 14.02 5.27 20.94
N ARG A 669 12.97 4.49 21.23
CA ARG A 669 12.96 3.03 20.98
C ARG A 669 13.01 2.68 19.50
N MET A 670 12.38 3.50 18.65
CA MET A 670 12.41 3.28 17.21
C MET A 670 13.76 3.71 16.62
N LEU A 671 14.30 4.85 17.07
CA LEU A 671 15.65 5.27 16.69
C LEU A 671 16.68 4.19 17.05
N GLN A 672 16.60 3.66 18.28
CA GLN A 672 17.43 2.53 18.71
C GLN A 672 17.31 1.34 17.74
N GLN A 673 16.10 0.92 17.39
CA GLN A 673 15.89 -0.21 16.48
C GLN A 673 16.50 0.02 15.09
N ILE A 674 16.38 1.22 14.52
CA ILE A 674 16.95 1.55 13.21
C ILE A 674 18.48 1.60 13.27
N LEU A 675 19.03 2.21 14.32
CA LEU A 675 20.47 2.24 14.54
C LEU A 675 21.03 0.82 14.73
N GLU A 676 20.37 -0.03 15.52
CA GLU A 676 20.75 -1.44 15.72
C GLU A 676 20.75 -2.22 14.39
N GLN A 677 19.77 -1.98 13.51
CA GLN A 677 19.74 -2.57 12.17
C GLN A 677 20.91 -2.13 11.28
N ASN A 678 21.43 -0.93 11.51
CA ASN A 678 22.61 -0.39 10.84
C ASN A 678 23.92 -0.77 11.54
N GLY A 679 23.87 -1.65 12.56
CA GLY A 679 25.04 -2.09 13.32
C GLY A 679 25.48 -1.11 14.42
N ILE A 680 24.65 -0.13 14.77
CA ILE A 680 24.94 0.89 15.78
C ILE A 680 24.12 0.59 17.04
N ILE A 681 24.78 0.10 18.09
CA ILE A 681 24.11 -0.30 19.33
C ILE A 681 24.20 0.85 20.34
N LEU A 682 23.07 1.51 20.59
CA LEU A 682 22.95 2.55 21.61
C LEU A 682 21.82 2.19 22.57
N SER A 683 21.94 2.60 23.84
CA SER A 683 20.84 2.44 24.79
C SER A 683 19.67 3.35 24.40
N SER A 684 18.45 2.97 24.78
CA SER A 684 17.27 3.85 24.61
C SER A 684 17.43 5.19 25.32
N GLY A 685 18.25 5.26 26.39
CA GLY A 685 18.58 6.50 27.09
C GLY A 685 19.43 7.44 26.24
N ILE A 686 20.50 6.91 25.63
CA ILE A 686 21.36 7.67 24.71
C ILE A 686 20.57 8.12 23.48
N CYS A 687 19.71 7.26 22.92
CA CYS A 687 18.85 7.64 21.80
C CYS A 687 17.92 8.81 22.17
N LYS A 688 17.40 8.86 23.41
CA LYS A 688 16.59 9.98 23.90
C LYS A 688 17.42 11.26 24.03
N GLU A 689 18.64 11.16 24.52
CA GLU A 689 19.57 12.27 24.62
C GLU A 689 19.94 12.84 23.25
N LEU A 690 20.28 11.99 22.28
CA LEU A 690 20.59 12.40 20.90
C LEU A 690 19.41 13.13 20.22
N LEU A 691 18.19 12.64 20.42
CA LEU A 691 16.98 13.32 19.93
C LEU A 691 16.77 14.67 20.63
N THR A 692 17.10 14.77 21.91
CA THR A 692 17.02 16.02 22.68
C THR A 692 18.06 17.03 22.18
N ILE A 693 19.31 16.60 21.99
CA ILE A 693 20.39 17.41 21.40
C ILE A 693 19.97 17.90 20.01
N HIS A 694 19.42 17.03 19.17
CA HIS A 694 18.93 17.42 17.85
C HIS A 694 17.91 18.56 17.91
N LEU A 695 16.91 18.47 18.79
CA LEU A 695 15.89 19.53 18.91
C LEU A 695 16.47 20.81 19.52
N ASN A 696 17.44 20.72 20.43
CA ASN A 696 18.11 21.88 21.02
C ASN A 696 18.98 22.63 20.01
N VAL A 697 19.70 21.91 19.15
CA VAL A 697 20.55 22.48 18.08
C VAL A 697 19.69 23.01 16.92
N ASN A 698 18.47 22.50 16.77
CA ASN A 698 17.54 22.86 15.68
C ASN A 698 16.17 23.30 16.23
N PRO A 699 16.11 24.41 16.99
CA PRO A 699 14.88 24.85 17.66
C PRO A 699 13.74 25.16 16.68
N MET A 700 14.06 25.56 15.44
CA MET A 700 13.06 25.83 14.40
C MET A 700 12.34 24.55 13.95
N ILE A 701 12.99 23.40 13.99
CA ILE A 701 12.35 22.09 13.72
C ILE A 701 11.32 21.77 14.80
N LEU A 702 11.62 22.05 16.07
CA LEU A 702 10.66 21.89 17.16
C LEU A 702 9.44 22.82 17.00
N LEU A 703 9.68 24.07 16.59
CA LEU A 703 8.59 25.01 16.30
C LEU A 703 7.72 24.51 15.13
N ARG A 704 8.32 24.01 14.05
CA ARG A 704 7.60 23.37 12.93
C ARG A 704 6.73 22.22 13.42
N GLN A 705 7.28 21.33 14.26
CA GLN A 705 6.52 20.20 14.83
C GLN A 705 5.35 20.65 15.71
N ARG A 706 5.48 21.77 16.43
CA ARG A 706 4.39 22.37 17.19
C ARG A 706 3.31 22.93 16.27
N ASN A 707 3.69 23.72 15.27
CA ASN A 707 2.75 24.29 14.30
C ASN A 707 1.94 23.22 13.56
N VAL A 708 2.60 22.13 13.15
CA VAL A 708 1.92 21.00 12.52
C VAL A 708 0.93 20.33 13.48
N ARG A 709 1.27 20.16 14.78
CA ARG A 709 0.30 19.65 15.77
C ARG A 709 -0.91 20.55 15.91
N ASP A 710 -0.69 21.85 16.00
CA ASP A 710 -1.74 22.84 16.19
C ASP A 710 -2.71 22.83 14.99
N GLN A 711 -2.19 22.72 13.76
CA GLN A 711 -3.01 22.55 12.55
C GLN A 711 -3.81 21.24 12.55
N ILE A 712 -3.17 20.10 12.85
CA ILE A 712 -3.84 18.79 12.93
C ILE A 712 -4.93 18.80 14.00
N ASN A 713 -4.69 19.42 15.16
CA ASN A 713 -5.68 19.54 16.24
C ASN A 713 -6.86 20.42 15.83
N ALA A 714 -6.63 21.46 15.03
CA ALA A 714 -7.66 22.40 14.60
C ALA A 714 -8.58 21.82 13.51
N ASN A 715 -8.03 21.30 12.41
CA ASN A 715 -8.83 20.96 11.22
C ASN A 715 -8.52 19.59 10.59
N ARG A 716 -7.57 18.83 11.15
CA ARG A 716 -7.16 17.49 10.65
C ARG A 716 -6.56 17.47 9.25
N THR A 717 -6.21 18.61 8.65
CA THR A 717 -5.73 18.68 7.27
C THR A 717 -4.41 19.43 7.20
N LEU A 718 -3.45 18.89 6.44
CA LEU A 718 -2.23 19.60 6.06
C LEU A 718 -2.19 19.77 4.56
N VAL A 719 -1.51 20.83 4.13
CA VAL A 719 -1.25 21.13 2.72
C VAL A 719 0.25 21.02 2.50
N SER A 720 0.68 20.27 1.49
CA SER A 720 2.10 20.19 1.13
C SER A 720 2.59 21.48 0.46
N ALA A 721 3.91 21.64 0.30
CA ALA A 721 4.46 22.78 -0.43
C ALA A 721 3.97 22.84 -1.90
N TYR A 722 3.61 21.69 -2.49
CA TYR A 722 3.00 21.62 -3.83
C TYR A 722 1.50 21.99 -3.86
N GLY A 723 0.93 22.34 -2.71
CA GLY A 723 -0.47 22.71 -2.55
C GLY A 723 -1.42 21.53 -2.27
N ARG A 724 -0.91 20.30 -2.20
CA ARG A 724 -1.78 19.11 -2.07
C ARG A 724 -2.34 19.01 -0.65
N PRO A 725 -3.67 19.02 -0.45
CA PRO A 725 -4.24 18.78 0.86
C PRO A 725 -4.27 17.27 1.18
N ARG A 726 -4.08 16.92 2.46
CA ARG A 726 -4.29 15.58 3.01
C ARG A 726 -4.97 15.68 4.36
N ARG A 727 -6.08 14.96 4.50
CA ARG A 727 -6.78 14.76 5.77
C ARG A 727 -6.18 13.59 6.57
N PHE A 728 -6.09 13.75 7.88
CA PHE A 728 -5.57 12.79 8.85
C PHE A 728 -6.68 12.27 9.74
N GLU A 729 -7.07 11.01 9.54
CA GLU A 729 -8.31 10.44 10.10
C GLU A 729 -8.08 9.56 11.34
N GLY A 730 -6.82 9.36 11.75
CA GLY A 730 -6.52 8.55 12.92
C GLY A 730 -6.74 9.26 14.26
N ARG A 731 -6.64 8.48 15.33
CA ARG A 731 -6.67 8.98 16.72
C ARG A 731 -5.54 9.98 16.95
N LEU A 732 -5.85 11.12 17.60
CA LEU A 732 -4.83 12.07 18.05
C LEU A 732 -3.83 11.36 18.97
N GLY A 733 -2.55 11.54 18.69
CA GLY A 733 -1.45 10.91 19.42
C GLY A 733 -0.18 10.84 18.57
N ASP A 734 0.89 10.35 19.17
CA ASP A 734 2.24 10.40 18.58
C ASP A 734 2.33 9.78 17.18
N ASN A 735 1.63 8.68 16.91
CA ASN A 735 1.67 8.04 15.58
C ASN A 735 1.06 8.95 14.49
N LEU A 736 -0.05 9.63 14.81
CA LEU A 736 -0.70 10.59 13.89
C LEU A 736 0.23 11.78 13.64
N TYR A 737 0.81 12.34 14.71
CA TYR A 737 1.70 13.48 14.58
C TYR A 737 2.99 13.15 13.82
N GLN A 738 3.57 11.97 14.04
CA GLN A 738 4.75 11.51 13.29
C GLN A 738 4.44 11.38 11.78
N SER A 739 3.29 10.82 11.42
CA SER A 739 2.78 10.76 10.04
C SER A 739 2.60 12.16 9.45
N ALA A 740 2.03 13.08 10.24
CA ALA A 740 1.82 14.47 9.85
C ALA A 740 3.14 15.24 9.61
N TYR A 741 4.16 15.04 10.45
CA TYR A 741 5.48 15.69 10.29
C TYR A 741 6.21 15.28 9.02
N ALA A 742 6.05 14.00 8.65
CA ALA A 742 6.69 13.40 7.48
C ALA A 742 5.98 13.75 6.17
N TYR A 743 4.67 14.03 6.22
CA TYR A 743 3.85 14.17 5.03
C TYR A 743 4.36 15.23 4.04
N SER A 744 4.50 16.49 4.46
CA SER A 744 4.81 17.58 3.51
C SER A 744 6.17 17.41 2.82
N PRO A 745 7.29 17.13 3.54
CA PRO A 745 8.58 16.93 2.89
C PRO A 745 8.61 15.71 1.97
N GLN A 746 8.05 14.56 2.40
CA GLN A 746 8.05 13.36 1.58
C GLN A 746 7.16 13.48 0.34
N ASN A 747 5.99 14.13 0.48
CA ASN A 747 5.08 14.38 -0.62
C ASN A 747 5.71 15.32 -1.64
N THR A 748 6.24 16.46 -1.18
CA THR A 748 6.89 17.45 -2.03
C THR A 748 8.04 16.84 -2.83
N ALA A 749 8.93 16.09 -2.18
CA ALA A 749 10.03 15.38 -2.86
C ALA A 749 9.51 14.41 -3.93
N GLY A 750 8.49 13.63 -3.60
CA GLY A 750 7.89 12.66 -4.52
C GLY A 750 7.20 13.31 -5.73
N GLU A 751 6.50 14.42 -5.54
CA GLU A 751 5.82 15.14 -6.62
C GLU A 751 6.80 15.90 -7.51
N MET A 752 7.84 16.53 -6.94
CA MET A 752 8.92 17.16 -7.70
C MET A 752 9.58 16.19 -8.67
N LEU A 753 9.94 14.99 -8.20
CA LEU A 753 10.58 14.00 -9.05
C LEU A 753 9.63 13.47 -10.14
N GLN A 754 8.37 13.22 -9.80
CA GLN A 754 7.40 12.75 -10.78
C GLN A 754 7.06 13.79 -11.86
N ASP A 755 7.00 15.08 -11.48
CA ASP A 755 6.85 16.16 -12.46
C ASP A 755 8.08 16.26 -13.35
N ALA A 756 9.29 16.20 -12.77
CA ALA A 756 10.52 16.20 -13.55
C ALA A 756 10.56 15.02 -14.54
N MET A 757 10.17 13.81 -14.11
CA MET A 757 10.07 12.64 -14.99
C MET A 757 9.09 12.85 -16.15
N ALA A 758 7.91 13.43 -15.87
CA ALA A 758 6.91 13.70 -16.90
C ALA A 758 7.38 14.76 -17.90
N VAL A 759 8.04 15.82 -17.42
CA VAL A 759 8.61 16.87 -18.28
C VAL A 759 9.78 16.32 -19.11
N VAL A 760 10.66 15.49 -18.54
CA VAL A 760 11.74 14.82 -19.29
C VAL A 760 11.16 13.95 -20.41
N TYR A 761 10.11 13.19 -20.11
CA TYR A 761 9.42 12.35 -21.11
C TYR A 761 8.81 13.17 -22.26
N ASP A 762 8.23 14.34 -21.96
CA ASP A 762 7.56 15.18 -22.96
C ASP A 762 8.53 16.10 -23.74
N GLU A 763 9.57 16.64 -23.09
CA GLU A 763 10.46 17.67 -23.65
C GLU A 763 11.86 17.18 -24.05
N VAL A 764 12.28 15.99 -23.59
CA VAL A 764 13.62 15.44 -23.83
C VAL A 764 13.51 14.00 -24.34
N PRO A 765 12.94 13.77 -25.53
CA PRO A 765 12.68 12.43 -26.06
C PRO A 765 13.94 11.58 -26.28
N GLU A 766 15.12 12.21 -26.38
CA GLU A 766 16.41 11.54 -26.41
C GLU A 766 16.73 10.80 -25.09
N ALA A 767 16.20 11.29 -23.96
CA ALA A 767 16.33 10.69 -22.64
C ALA A 767 15.18 9.69 -22.38
N GLU A 768 15.43 8.42 -22.65
CA GLU A 768 14.45 7.37 -22.42
C GLU A 768 14.42 6.99 -20.93
N ASN A 769 13.40 7.45 -20.19
CA ASN A 769 13.21 7.11 -18.79
C ASN A 769 13.12 5.58 -18.58
N LEU A 770 13.91 5.05 -17.65
CA LEU A 770 13.98 3.63 -17.33
C LEU A 770 13.48 3.31 -15.93
N LEU A 771 14.02 3.99 -14.91
CA LEU A 771 13.73 3.67 -13.51
C LEU A 771 13.50 4.94 -12.68
N ASN A 772 12.57 4.81 -11.73
CA ASN A 772 12.46 5.67 -10.56
C ASN A 772 12.90 4.89 -9.32
N VAL A 773 13.93 5.38 -8.62
CA VAL A 773 14.44 4.81 -7.37
C VAL A 773 14.56 5.93 -6.36
N HIS A 774 13.85 5.88 -5.23
CA HIS A 774 13.91 6.94 -4.21
C HIS A 774 13.73 8.37 -4.79
N ASP A 775 14.79 9.17 -4.75
CA ASP A 775 14.86 10.56 -5.21
C ASP A 775 15.64 10.69 -6.54
N GLU A 776 15.94 9.57 -7.22
CA GLU A 776 16.66 9.50 -8.49
C GLU A 776 15.76 9.09 -9.68
N ILE A 777 16.07 9.70 -10.84
CA ILE A 777 15.64 9.28 -12.17
C ILE A 777 16.81 8.65 -12.91
N VAL A 778 16.58 7.51 -13.56
CA VAL A 778 17.54 6.83 -14.42
C VAL A 778 16.99 6.74 -15.83
N TRP A 779 17.78 7.15 -16.81
CA TRP A 779 17.43 7.10 -18.24
C TRP A 779 18.56 6.45 -19.05
N GLN A 780 18.29 6.20 -20.33
CA GLN A 780 19.31 5.88 -21.33
C GLN A 780 19.17 6.77 -22.56
N CYS A 781 20.28 7.02 -23.26
CA CYS A 781 20.30 7.76 -24.52
C CYS A 781 21.50 7.33 -25.37
N LEU A 782 21.58 7.80 -26.63
CA LEU A 782 22.78 7.58 -27.43
C LEU A 782 23.94 8.41 -26.86
N PRO A 783 25.20 7.94 -26.93
CA PRO A 783 26.35 8.66 -26.38
C PRO A 783 26.48 10.11 -26.89
N LYS A 784 26.13 10.35 -28.16
CA LYS A 784 26.15 11.68 -28.77
C LYS A 784 25.15 12.68 -28.14
N ASP A 785 24.09 12.17 -27.51
CA ASP A 785 23.00 12.97 -26.94
C ASP A 785 23.15 13.13 -25.41
N MET A 786 24.11 12.42 -24.79
CA MET A 786 24.28 12.36 -23.33
C MET A 786 24.48 13.74 -22.70
N ASP A 787 25.37 14.58 -23.26
CA ASP A 787 25.61 15.93 -22.75
C ASP A 787 24.37 16.82 -22.82
N TYR A 788 23.57 16.68 -23.87
CA TYR A 788 22.31 17.40 -24.02
C TYR A 788 21.30 16.93 -22.97
N CYS A 789 21.12 15.61 -22.84
CA CYS A 789 20.24 14.99 -21.86
C CYS A 789 20.61 15.42 -20.43
N LEU A 790 21.89 15.35 -20.05
CA LEU A 790 22.35 15.72 -18.71
C LEU A 790 22.03 17.18 -18.37
N ARG A 791 22.31 18.12 -19.29
CA ARG A 791 21.98 19.55 -19.08
C ARG A 791 20.49 19.78 -18.93
N ARG A 792 19.67 19.21 -19.83
CA ARG A 792 18.22 19.40 -19.81
C ARG A 792 17.57 18.75 -18.60
N VAL A 793 17.96 17.52 -18.26
CA VAL A 793 17.44 16.82 -17.06
C VAL A 793 17.81 17.60 -15.80
N LYS A 794 19.04 18.09 -15.67
CA LYS A 794 19.47 18.92 -14.54
C LYS A 794 18.63 20.20 -14.43
N GLU A 795 18.45 20.93 -15.53
CA GLU A 795 17.63 22.15 -15.57
C GLU A 795 16.18 21.89 -15.16
N ILE A 796 15.59 20.79 -15.64
CA ILE A 796 14.22 20.39 -15.32
C ILE A 796 14.09 20.04 -13.83
N MET A 797 15.03 19.28 -13.27
CA MET A 797 15.02 18.90 -11.86
C MET A 797 15.30 20.08 -10.93
N GLU A 798 16.23 20.97 -11.28
CA GLU A 798 16.61 22.12 -10.46
C GLU A 798 15.64 23.30 -10.57
N LYS A 799 14.53 23.13 -11.30
CA LYS A 799 13.48 24.16 -11.43
C LYS A 799 12.97 24.57 -10.04
N PRO A 800 12.97 25.87 -9.71
CA PRO A 800 12.63 26.33 -8.39
C PRO A 800 11.15 26.06 -8.07
N ILE A 801 10.91 25.61 -6.84
CA ILE A 801 9.58 25.47 -6.26
C ILE A 801 9.38 26.50 -5.16
N CYS A 802 8.13 26.87 -4.91
CA CYS A 802 7.81 27.87 -3.90
C CYS A 802 7.40 27.16 -2.61
N ILE A 803 8.12 27.43 -1.51
CA ILE A 803 7.78 26.89 -0.18
C ILE A 803 7.25 28.04 0.67
N ALA A 804 6.03 27.88 1.16
CA ALA A 804 5.45 28.83 2.10
C ALA A 804 6.19 28.72 3.45
N GLY A 805 6.83 29.81 3.86
CA GLY A 805 7.40 29.94 5.19
C GLY A 805 6.32 29.99 6.26
N SER A 806 6.73 29.82 7.52
CA SER A 806 5.83 29.89 8.69
C SER A 806 5.14 31.24 8.89
N LEU A 807 5.56 32.28 8.15
CA LEU A 807 5.01 33.64 8.16
C LEU A 807 4.20 33.96 6.89
N GLY A 808 3.99 33.00 5.98
CA GLY A 808 3.24 33.18 4.73
C GLY A 808 4.06 33.75 3.56
N ASP A 809 5.38 33.93 3.72
CA ASP A 809 6.30 34.32 2.65
C ASP A 809 6.60 33.13 1.71
N CYS A 810 6.40 33.30 0.40
CA CYS A 810 6.76 32.29 -0.61
C CYS A 810 8.25 32.40 -0.91
N ARG A 811 9.04 31.41 -0.51
CA ARG A 811 10.47 31.37 -0.82
C ARG A 811 10.73 30.43 -1.99
N PRO A 812 11.35 30.90 -3.09
CA PRO A 812 11.78 30.01 -4.15
C PRO A 812 12.95 29.16 -3.66
N VAL A 813 12.88 27.85 -3.93
CA VAL A 813 13.90 26.87 -3.53
C VAL A 813 14.24 26.03 -4.74
N SER A 814 15.52 26.05 -5.12
CA SER A 814 16.08 25.12 -6.09
C SER A 814 16.84 24.02 -5.34
N ILE A 815 16.60 22.77 -5.70
CA ILE A 815 17.23 21.61 -5.07
C ILE A 815 18.24 21.05 -6.06
N PRO A 816 19.55 21.06 -5.74
CA PRO A 816 20.57 20.54 -6.63
C PRO A 816 20.35 19.07 -7.01
N ALA A 817 20.69 18.74 -8.24
CA ALA A 817 20.70 17.37 -8.76
C ALA A 817 22.13 16.91 -9.05
N ASP A 818 22.53 15.80 -8.41
CA ASP A 818 23.80 15.12 -8.64
C ASP A 818 23.68 14.21 -9.86
N LEU A 819 24.57 14.40 -10.84
CA LEU A 819 24.54 13.68 -12.12
C LEU A 819 25.58 12.56 -12.15
N SER A 820 25.24 11.44 -12.78
CA SER A 820 26.17 10.35 -13.05
C SER A 820 25.91 9.68 -14.39
N VAL A 821 26.96 9.14 -15.02
CA VAL A 821 26.90 8.45 -16.32
C VAL A 821 27.67 7.13 -16.25
N GLY A 822 27.18 6.10 -16.95
CA GLY A 822 27.92 4.86 -17.12
C GLY A 822 27.25 3.85 -18.05
N PRO A 823 27.93 2.72 -18.34
CA PRO A 823 27.40 1.67 -19.20
C PRO A 823 26.29 0.83 -18.53
N ASN A 824 26.27 0.82 -17.19
CA ASN A 824 25.28 0.14 -16.37
C ASN A 824 25.06 0.92 -15.06
N TRP A 825 23.98 0.60 -14.35
CA TRP A 825 23.58 1.32 -13.14
C TRP A 825 24.56 1.18 -11.97
N GLY A 826 25.35 0.10 -11.93
CA GLY A 826 26.33 -0.16 -10.85
C GLY A 826 27.69 0.54 -11.02
N GLU A 827 28.02 0.97 -12.24
CA GLU A 827 29.33 1.54 -12.62
C GLU A 827 29.24 3.01 -13.07
N MET A 828 28.11 3.67 -12.82
CA MET A 828 27.96 5.10 -13.08
C MET A 828 28.95 5.93 -12.26
N LYS A 829 29.56 6.92 -12.90
CA LYS A 829 30.49 7.88 -12.28
C LYS A 829 29.86 9.26 -12.26
N GLY A 830 30.07 9.97 -11.15
CA GLY A 830 29.59 11.35 -11.01
C GLY A 830 30.22 12.26 -12.06
N VAL A 831 29.42 13.17 -12.61
CA VAL A 831 29.84 14.17 -13.59
C VAL A 831 29.41 15.56 -13.13
N SER A 832 30.25 16.54 -13.40
CA SER A 832 29.95 17.96 -13.15
C SER A 832 29.76 18.66 -14.49
N ILE A 833 28.69 19.45 -14.61
CA ILE A 833 28.30 20.19 -15.81
C ILE A 833 27.98 21.61 -15.43
#